data_AF-A0A964MVH0-F1
#
_entry.id   AF-A0A964MVH0-F1
#
_cell.length_a   1.000
_cell.length_b   1.000
_cell.length_c   1.000
_cell.angle_alpha   90.00
_cell.angle_beta   90.00
_cell.angle_gamma   90.00
#
_symmetry.space_group_name_H-M   'P 1'
#
loop_
_entity.id
_entity.type
_entity.pdbx_description
1 polymer ?
#
loop_
_entity_poly.entity_id
_entity_poly.type
_entity_poly.pdbx_seq_one_letter_code
_entity_poly.pdbx_strand_id
1 'polypeptide(L)'
;MPTPPDVRVRALLALVARRLGLQAAERALALGAALALVPFLFTRHLGLTIGVAAIAAVAYFWATRGARADSAALIEAKAPQCRNVLVTAEALLEGKLAASPAVYAVVIDDAARQADGIAPAALWPWWRSAVALAAAALLWTLVAFLPAERIAGLAPGEVIASSAPVVEQVEVVVTPPPYTRRTAETLRNPERISVLIGSSVRVQVTSPAAAVTIESSGGSQHVTRGDSAVFAGDVVVESDGYLAITPVDSGGAPGPRRLIGVTAVVDRAPEVRVTEPAKDLYLKDGNTRITVRLQAGDDMALQSLRLAYTKVAGAGESFTFTEGEVPVTVTRTNDREWTAVGLLALDTMALDIGDMVVYRGVVRDGRPGAPAVESDAFFVEIVSASDAMAEGFSIDDRQDKYALSQQMVIIKTERLIARAPSFSRDALIDDAMTIAAEQRSVRAEIMFMMGGEFEDEFVEAEHEHEVTDGRFDNTGRADLALATRSMSRAATQLTEGDLKAALASERVALAAMQRALSRRRFILRTRTERNRIDTARRLQGKLADLGQGTRSVEPAETSTLVEAVRAALLAVTDVSRATTLTAAHADLLSNAAARLLVADGRGAPVVDIASRLSAAAEAIAAANAESARRSLGDAAARLTAVASAELAAAPLAVPNATRARLLGALADALRSGGGR
;
A
#
# COMPACT_ATOMS: atom_id res chain seq x y z
N MET A 1 -17.29 -21.09 52.47
CA MET A 1 -16.37 -21.58 51.41
C MET A 1 -16.40 -20.57 50.28
N PRO A 2 -15.26 -20.18 49.69
CA PRO A 2 -15.25 -19.32 48.50
C PRO A 2 -15.98 -20.03 47.35
N THR A 3 -16.76 -19.29 46.58
CA THR A 3 -17.46 -19.82 45.39
C THR A 3 -16.42 -20.32 44.38
N PRO A 4 -16.60 -21.53 43.82
CA PRO A 4 -15.72 -22.06 42.78
C PRO A 4 -15.59 -21.09 41.59
N PRO A 5 -14.40 -20.98 40.96
CA PRO A 5 -14.13 -20.01 39.91
C PRO A 5 -14.99 -20.25 38.65
N ASP A 6 -15.29 -21.49 38.33
CA ASP A 6 -16.21 -21.88 37.24
C ASP A 6 -17.64 -21.39 37.49
N VAL A 7 -18.13 -21.50 38.73
CA VAL A 7 -19.47 -21.03 39.13
C VAL A 7 -19.57 -19.51 39.03
N ARG A 8 -18.50 -18.78 39.39
CA ARG A 8 -18.44 -17.32 39.30
C ARG A 8 -18.50 -16.83 37.85
N VAL A 9 -17.72 -17.44 36.95
CA VAL A 9 -17.74 -17.10 35.52
C VAL A 9 -19.13 -17.37 34.93
N ARG A 10 -19.74 -18.53 35.22
CA ARG A 10 -21.10 -18.86 34.76
C ARG A 10 -22.16 -17.90 35.31
N ALA A 11 -22.04 -17.50 36.59
CA ALA A 11 -22.96 -16.54 37.20
C ALA A 11 -22.90 -15.17 36.52
N LEU A 12 -21.70 -14.68 36.19
CA LEU A 12 -21.55 -13.42 35.44
C LEU A 12 -22.19 -13.51 34.05
N LEU A 13 -21.86 -14.56 33.29
CA LEU A 13 -22.39 -14.75 31.93
C LEU A 13 -23.93 -14.83 31.94
N ALA A 14 -24.52 -15.58 32.88
CA ALA A 14 -25.97 -15.68 33.03
C ALA A 14 -26.63 -14.34 33.40
N LEU A 15 -26.01 -13.58 34.31
CA LEU A 15 -26.50 -12.24 34.69
C LEU A 15 -26.47 -11.26 33.52
N VAL A 16 -25.40 -11.27 32.73
CA VAL A 16 -25.27 -10.43 31.53
C VAL A 16 -26.27 -10.85 30.47
N ALA A 17 -26.39 -12.14 30.18
CA ALA A 17 -27.36 -12.68 29.22
C ALA A 17 -28.80 -12.27 29.58
N ARG A 18 -29.19 -12.41 30.85
CA ARG A 18 -30.52 -11.98 31.34
C ARG A 18 -30.74 -10.49 31.15
N ARG A 19 -29.72 -9.67 31.45
CA ARG A 19 -29.81 -8.21 31.33
C ARG A 19 -29.92 -7.75 29.88
N LEU A 20 -29.13 -8.34 28.99
CA LEU A 20 -29.23 -8.10 27.54
C LEU A 20 -30.58 -8.54 27.00
N GLY A 21 -31.13 -9.65 27.51
CA GLY A 21 -32.49 -10.11 27.21
C GLY A 21 -33.55 -9.07 27.56
N LEU A 22 -33.49 -8.51 28.77
CA LEU A 22 -34.43 -7.46 29.22
C LEU A 22 -34.29 -6.17 28.39
N GLN A 23 -33.06 -5.70 28.15
CA GLN A 23 -32.84 -4.49 27.34
C GLN A 23 -33.29 -4.67 25.89
N ALA A 24 -33.12 -5.86 25.31
CA ALA A 24 -33.60 -6.14 23.97
C ALA A 24 -35.13 -6.16 23.90
N ALA A 25 -35.80 -6.69 24.92
CA ALA A 25 -37.26 -6.63 25.02
C ALA A 25 -37.77 -5.18 25.10
N GLU A 26 -37.13 -4.33 25.93
CA GLU A 26 -37.47 -2.92 26.05
C GLU A 26 -37.26 -2.16 24.71
N ARG A 27 -36.15 -2.40 24.02
CA ARG A 27 -35.88 -1.80 22.71
C ARG A 27 -36.83 -2.31 21.63
N ALA A 28 -37.18 -3.60 21.66
CA ALA A 28 -38.16 -4.18 20.75
C ALA A 28 -39.52 -3.49 20.91
N LEU A 29 -39.95 -3.26 22.15
CA LEU A 29 -41.18 -2.54 22.45
C LEU A 29 -41.11 -1.07 21.97
N ALA A 30 -40.01 -0.37 22.23
CA ALA A 30 -39.85 1.02 21.78
C ALA A 30 -39.83 1.15 20.25
N LEU A 31 -39.14 0.26 19.56
CA LEU A 31 -39.03 0.24 18.10
C LEU A 31 -40.35 -0.21 17.43
N GLY A 32 -41.03 -1.21 18.01
CA GLY A 32 -42.37 -1.62 17.59
C GLY A 32 -43.38 -0.49 17.75
N ALA A 33 -43.34 0.24 18.87
CA ALA A 33 -44.17 1.42 19.09
C ALA A 33 -43.85 2.53 18.07
N ALA A 34 -42.58 2.81 17.80
CA ALA A 34 -42.19 3.83 16.82
C ALA A 34 -42.65 3.49 15.39
N LEU A 35 -42.49 2.23 14.96
CA LEU A 35 -42.92 1.78 13.62
C LEU A 35 -44.44 1.78 13.47
N ALA A 36 -45.18 1.44 14.54
CA ALA A 36 -46.63 1.47 14.52
C ALA A 36 -47.23 2.89 14.46
N LEU A 37 -46.42 3.92 14.70
CA LEU A 37 -46.84 5.32 14.57
C LEU A 37 -47.18 5.68 13.11
N VAL A 38 -46.44 5.12 12.14
CA VAL A 38 -46.64 5.38 10.71
C VAL A 38 -48.04 4.98 10.25
N PRO A 39 -48.50 3.71 10.38
CA PRO A 39 -49.87 3.35 10.02
C PRO A 39 -50.91 4.07 10.88
N PHE A 40 -50.61 4.43 12.14
CA PHE A 40 -51.53 5.19 12.98
C PHE A 40 -51.81 6.59 12.42
N LEU A 41 -50.79 7.27 11.90
CA LEU A 41 -50.90 8.59 11.30
C LEU A 41 -51.85 8.61 10.10
N PHE A 42 -51.86 7.54 9.29
CA PHE A 42 -52.71 7.44 8.09
C PHE A 42 -54.09 6.86 8.35
N THR A 43 -54.20 5.83 9.21
CA THR A 43 -55.43 5.04 9.34
C THR A 43 -56.23 5.34 10.60
N ARG A 44 -55.58 5.90 11.64
CA ARG A 44 -56.13 6.07 13.00
C ARG A 44 -56.77 4.80 13.60
N HIS A 45 -56.49 3.61 13.03
CA HIS A 45 -57.13 2.36 13.42
C HIS A 45 -56.26 1.58 14.42
N LEU A 46 -56.68 1.54 15.68
CA LEU A 46 -55.94 0.92 16.80
C LEU A 46 -55.62 -0.57 16.59
N GLY A 47 -56.50 -1.33 15.92
CA GLY A 47 -56.27 -2.76 15.69
C GLY A 47 -55.08 -3.06 14.77
N LEU A 48 -54.87 -2.24 13.73
CA LEU A 48 -53.81 -2.45 12.74
C LEU A 48 -52.45 -2.00 13.30
N THR A 49 -52.44 -0.96 14.14
CA THR A 49 -51.23 -0.44 14.76
C THR A 49 -50.69 -1.39 15.83
N ILE A 50 -51.56 -1.98 16.65
CA ILE A 50 -51.16 -2.99 17.64
C ILE A 50 -50.58 -4.23 16.93
N GLY A 51 -51.17 -4.66 15.81
CA GLY A 51 -50.66 -5.76 15.01
C GLY A 51 -49.25 -5.50 14.45
N VAL A 52 -49.03 -4.32 13.85
CA VAL A 52 -47.71 -3.93 13.32
C VAL A 52 -46.67 -3.77 14.43
N ALA A 53 -47.05 -3.16 15.58
CA ALA A 53 -46.17 -3.02 16.73
C ALA A 53 -45.70 -4.39 17.25
N ALA A 54 -46.64 -5.34 17.40
CA ALA A 54 -46.36 -6.68 17.90
C ALA A 54 -45.44 -7.45 16.93
N ILE A 55 -45.73 -7.41 15.63
CA ILE A 55 -44.91 -8.11 14.62
C ILE A 55 -43.49 -7.52 14.59
N ALA A 56 -43.35 -6.19 14.58
CA ALA A 56 -42.05 -5.54 14.56
C ALA A 56 -41.23 -5.81 15.85
N ALA A 57 -41.88 -5.77 17.01
CA ALA A 57 -41.23 -6.10 18.28
C ALA A 57 -40.77 -7.56 18.32
N VAL A 58 -41.62 -8.50 17.90
CA VAL A 58 -41.27 -9.93 17.84
C VAL A 58 -40.14 -10.16 16.84
N ALA A 59 -40.22 -9.59 15.63
CA ALA A 59 -39.17 -9.71 14.61
C ALA A 59 -37.82 -9.18 15.10
N TYR A 60 -37.79 -7.99 15.72
CA TYR A 60 -36.57 -7.42 16.29
C TYR A 60 -36.00 -8.27 17.44
N PHE A 61 -36.86 -8.76 18.33
CA PHE A 61 -36.43 -9.63 19.42
C PHE A 61 -35.84 -10.94 18.89
N TRP A 62 -36.43 -11.54 17.87
CA TRP A 62 -35.89 -12.76 17.24
C TRP A 62 -34.59 -12.50 16.46
N ALA A 63 -34.54 -11.45 15.66
CA ALA A 63 -33.35 -11.10 14.87
C ALA A 63 -32.11 -10.82 15.75
N THR A 64 -32.32 -10.25 16.94
CA THR A 64 -31.23 -9.97 17.89
C THR A 64 -30.89 -11.14 18.80
N ARG A 65 -31.56 -12.30 18.69
CA ARG A 65 -31.32 -13.46 19.57
C ARG A 65 -29.91 -14.05 19.40
N GLY A 66 -29.42 -14.18 18.17
CA GLY A 66 -28.09 -14.71 17.89
C GLY A 66 -26.97 -13.85 18.48
N ALA A 67 -27.00 -12.54 18.23
CA ALA A 67 -26.02 -11.59 18.75
C ALA A 67 -26.01 -11.46 20.30
N ARG A 68 -27.05 -11.94 20.99
CA ARG A 68 -27.15 -11.95 22.46
C ARG A 68 -26.63 -13.25 23.09
N ALA A 69 -26.48 -14.31 22.30
CA ALA A 69 -26.00 -15.60 22.80
C ALA A 69 -24.53 -15.52 23.23
N ASP A 70 -23.72 -14.71 22.51
CA ASP A 70 -22.28 -14.56 22.76
C ASP A 70 -22.00 -13.53 23.87
N SER A 71 -22.42 -13.84 25.09
CA SER A 71 -22.30 -12.93 26.23
C SER A 71 -20.85 -12.63 26.60
N ALA A 72 -19.92 -13.59 26.48
CA ALA A 72 -18.51 -13.35 26.75
C ALA A 72 -17.91 -12.32 25.78
N ALA A 73 -18.15 -12.47 24.46
CA ALA A 73 -17.62 -11.55 23.45
C ALA A 73 -18.12 -10.10 23.64
N LEU A 74 -19.39 -9.93 24.04
CA LEU A 74 -19.95 -8.61 24.34
C LEU A 74 -19.37 -7.96 25.59
N ILE A 75 -19.00 -8.75 26.60
CA ILE A 75 -18.30 -8.26 27.80
C ILE A 75 -16.90 -7.80 27.40
N GLU A 76 -16.18 -8.61 26.63
CA GLU A 76 -14.81 -8.34 26.22
C GLU A 76 -14.68 -7.10 25.32
N ALA A 77 -15.65 -6.88 24.42
CA ALA A 77 -15.71 -5.66 23.61
C ALA A 77 -15.85 -4.38 24.45
N LYS A 78 -16.44 -4.46 25.65
CA LYS A 78 -16.60 -3.33 26.58
C LYS A 78 -15.58 -3.29 27.72
N ALA A 79 -14.87 -4.39 27.93
CA ALA A 79 -13.84 -4.55 28.94
C ALA A 79 -12.56 -5.13 28.29
N PRO A 80 -11.82 -4.33 27.50
CA PRO A 80 -10.65 -4.81 26.74
C PRO A 80 -9.54 -5.40 27.62
N GLN A 81 -9.55 -5.08 28.93
CA GLN A 81 -8.64 -5.66 29.92
C GLN A 81 -8.76 -7.19 30.05
N CYS A 82 -9.86 -7.80 29.59
CA CYS A 82 -10.08 -9.25 29.68
C CYS A 82 -9.27 -10.07 28.66
N ARG A 83 -8.72 -9.45 27.60
CA ARG A 83 -7.76 -10.07 26.65
C ARG A 83 -8.15 -11.47 26.13
N ASN A 84 -9.40 -11.67 25.76
CA ASN A 84 -10.01 -12.91 25.28
C ASN A 84 -10.10 -14.05 26.30
N VAL A 85 -9.84 -13.79 27.59
CA VAL A 85 -9.86 -14.81 28.65
C VAL A 85 -11.28 -15.27 28.98
N LEU A 86 -12.29 -14.39 28.91
CA LEU A 86 -13.69 -14.76 29.18
C LEU A 86 -14.29 -15.56 28.02
N VAL A 87 -13.96 -15.21 26.78
CA VAL A 87 -14.36 -15.98 25.58
C VAL A 87 -13.73 -17.37 25.62
N THR A 88 -12.45 -17.45 25.99
CA THR A 88 -11.76 -18.74 26.12
C THR A 88 -12.35 -19.58 27.25
N ALA A 89 -12.67 -18.96 28.39
CA ALA A 89 -13.31 -19.65 29.51
C ALA A 89 -14.72 -20.17 29.18
N GLU A 90 -15.53 -19.41 28.45
CA GLU A 90 -16.85 -19.84 27.97
C GLU A 90 -16.73 -21.07 27.06
N ALA A 91 -15.81 -21.04 26.09
CA ALA A 91 -15.57 -22.17 25.18
C ALA A 91 -15.10 -23.44 25.91
N LEU A 92 -14.28 -23.30 26.96
CA LEU A 92 -13.84 -24.41 27.81
C LEU A 92 -14.95 -24.93 28.72
N LEU A 93 -15.79 -24.06 29.28
CA LEU A 93 -16.91 -24.43 30.16
C LEU A 93 -18.06 -25.12 29.40
N GLU A 94 -18.24 -24.79 28.13
CA GLU A 94 -19.22 -25.38 27.23
C GLU A 94 -18.70 -26.64 26.50
N GLY A 95 -17.42 -26.99 26.68
CA GLY A 95 -16.81 -28.16 26.03
C GLY A 95 -16.59 -27.99 24.52
N LYS A 96 -16.67 -26.76 23.99
CA LYS A 96 -16.34 -26.43 22.59
C LYS A 96 -14.84 -26.44 22.34
N LEU A 97 -14.04 -26.18 23.37
CA LEU A 97 -12.58 -26.20 23.35
C LEU A 97 -12.07 -27.25 24.35
N ALA A 98 -11.08 -28.04 23.95
CA ALA A 98 -10.41 -29.01 24.83
C ALA A 98 -9.06 -28.45 25.30
N ALA A 99 -8.76 -28.58 26.60
CA ALA A 99 -7.48 -28.18 27.19
C ALA A 99 -7.04 -29.18 28.26
N SER A 100 -5.76 -29.19 28.58
CA SER A 100 -5.24 -30.00 29.70
C SER A 100 -5.80 -29.50 31.04
N PRO A 101 -5.90 -30.36 32.08
CA PRO A 101 -6.45 -29.95 33.37
C PRO A 101 -5.73 -28.75 34.01
N ALA A 102 -4.42 -28.64 33.81
CA ALA A 102 -3.62 -27.51 34.30
C ALA A 102 -3.96 -26.20 33.57
N VAL A 103 -4.11 -26.23 32.24
CA VAL A 103 -4.48 -25.05 31.44
C VAL A 103 -5.91 -24.64 31.75
N TYR A 104 -6.83 -25.60 31.88
CA TYR A 104 -8.22 -25.35 32.27
C TYR A 104 -8.29 -24.59 33.60
N ALA A 105 -7.57 -25.07 34.63
CA ALA A 105 -7.58 -24.44 35.94
C ALA A 105 -7.05 -22.99 35.92
N VAL A 106 -5.97 -22.73 35.17
CA VAL A 106 -5.38 -21.39 35.05
C VAL A 106 -6.32 -20.42 34.33
N VAL A 107 -6.90 -20.86 33.20
CA VAL A 107 -7.79 -20.00 32.41
C VAL A 107 -9.07 -19.68 33.18
N ILE A 108 -9.66 -20.66 33.88
CA ILE A 108 -10.87 -20.45 34.67
C ILE A 108 -10.61 -19.57 35.90
N ASP A 109 -9.46 -19.70 36.56
CA ASP A 109 -9.09 -18.82 37.67
C ASP A 109 -8.85 -17.37 37.21
N ASP A 110 -8.14 -17.17 36.10
CA ASP A 110 -7.90 -15.84 35.55
C ASP A 110 -9.21 -15.18 35.06
N ALA A 111 -10.08 -15.95 34.39
CA ALA A 111 -11.41 -15.52 34.01
C ALA A 111 -12.26 -15.12 35.22
N ALA A 112 -12.21 -15.89 36.31
CA ALA A 112 -12.93 -15.58 37.53
C ALA A 112 -12.41 -14.27 38.17
N ARG A 113 -11.09 -14.07 38.22
CA ARG A 113 -10.49 -12.82 38.75
C ARG A 113 -10.93 -11.59 37.94
N GLN A 114 -10.98 -11.71 36.61
CA GLN A 114 -11.50 -10.64 35.75
C GLN A 114 -13.00 -10.44 35.94
N ALA A 115 -13.77 -11.52 36.10
CA ALA A 115 -15.22 -11.48 36.28
C ALA A 115 -15.64 -10.69 37.52
N ASP A 116 -14.91 -10.80 38.63
CA ASP A 116 -15.20 -10.07 39.87
C ASP A 116 -15.00 -8.55 39.74
N GLY A 117 -14.12 -8.11 38.83
CA GLY A 117 -13.87 -6.70 38.56
C GLY A 117 -14.92 -6.06 37.64
N ILE A 118 -15.83 -6.85 37.07
CA ILE A 118 -16.82 -6.37 36.10
C ILE A 118 -18.12 -6.10 36.83
N ALA A 119 -18.59 -4.85 36.74
CA ALA A 119 -19.92 -4.45 37.19
C ALA A 119 -20.88 -4.39 35.98
N PRO A 120 -21.74 -5.40 35.73
CA PRO A 120 -22.64 -5.40 34.57
C PRO A 120 -23.58 -4.20 34.53
N ALA A 121 -23.89 -3.61 35.70
CA ALA A 121 -24.73 -2.44 35.81
C ALA A 121 -24.12 -1.16 35.27
N ALA A 122 -22.81 -1.02 35.34
CA ALA A 122 -22.08 0.10 34.78
C ALA A 122 -21.96 -0.02 33.26
N LEU A 123 -21.72 -1.23 32.76
CA LEU A 123 -21.53 -1.49 31.32
C LEU A 123 -22.85 -1.39 30.52
N TRP A 124 -23.96 -1.82 31.13
CA TRP A 124 -25.29 -1.77 30.52
C TRP A 124 -26.31 -1.08 31.44
N PRO A 125 -26.31 0.27 31.49
CA PRO A 125 -27.27 1.03 32.28
C PRO A 125 -28.69 0.84 31.75
N TRP A 126 -29.64 0.55 32.65
CA TRP A 126 -31.05 0.32 32.31
C TRP A 126 -31.79 1.61 31.88
N TRP A 127 -31.35 2.77 32.40
CA TRP A 127 -32.00 4.05 32.13
C TRP A 127 -31.99 4.44 30.65
N ARG A 128 -31.00 4.00 29.85
CA ARG A 128 -30.93 4.32 28.41
C ARG A 128 -32.09 3.70 27.63
N SER A 129 -32.43 2.45 27.95
CA SER A 129 -33.58 1.76 27.37
C SER A 129 -34.90 2.35 27.89
N ALA A 130 -34.95 2.72 29.18
CA ALA A 130 -36.11 3.40 29.77
C ALA A 130 -36.38 4.77 29.11
N VAL A 131 -35.33 5.55 28.79
CA VAL A 131 -35.47 6.83 28.08
C VAL A 131 -36.01 6.62 26.66
N ALA A 132 -35.55 5.61 25.93
CA ALA A 132 -36.05 5.31 24.59
C ALA A 132 -37.55 4.93 24.62
N LEU A 133 -37.96 4.14 25.61
CA LEU A 133 -39.36 3.76 25.81
C LEU A 133 -40.21 4.97 26.23
N ALA A 134 -39.70 5.82 27.12
CA ALA A 134 -40.37 7.06 27.52
C ALA A 134 -40.51 8.03 26.33
N ALA A 135 -39.51 8.16 25.48
CA ALA A 135 -39.56 8.98 24.26
C ALA A 135 -40.60 8.45 23.26
N ALA A 136 -40.66 7.13 23.06
CA ALA A 136 -41.69 6.52 22.21
C ALA A 136 -43.10 6.74 22.76
N ALA A 137 -43.30 6.60 24.08
CA ALA A 137 -44.58 6.89 24.73
C ALA A 137 -44.97 8.37 24.60
N LEU A 138 -44.02 9.29 24.82
CA LEU A 138 -44.23 10.73 24.66
C LEU A 138 -44.63 11.08 23.21
N LEU A 139 -43.93 10.51 22.23
CA LEU A 139 -44.24 10.70 20.81
C LEU A 139 -45.65 10.22 20.46
N TRP A 140 -46.07 9.07 21.01
CA TRP A 140 -47.42 8.57 20.87
C TRP A 140 -48.46 9.50 21.50
N THR A 141 -48.20 10.02 22.71
CA THR A 141 -49.11 10.99 23.33
C THR A 141 -49.22 12.26 22.47
N LEU A 142 -48.10 12.80 21.99
CA LEU A 142 -48.07 14.00 21.15
C LEU A 142 -48.89 13.80 19.86
N VAL A 143 -48.72 12.66 19.20
CA VAL A 143 -49.40 12.31 17.94
C VAL A 143 -50.89 12.01 18.15
N ALA A 144 -51.27 11.40 19.28
CA ALA A 144 -52.67 11.18 19.63
C ALA A 144 -53.43 12.50 19.82
N PHE A 145 -52.77 13.53 20.38
CA PHE A 145 -53.36 14.85 20.64
C PHE A 145 -53.18 15.87 19.50
N LEU A 146 -52.45 15.54 18.43
CA LEU A 146 -52.28 16.42 17.27
C LEU A 146 -53.54 16.39 16.37
N PRO A 147 -54.15 17.57 16.05
CA PRO A 147 -55.28 17.66 15.13
C PRO A 147 -54.86 17.21 13.72
N ALA A 148 -55.72 16.47 13.03
CA ALA A 148 -55.44 15.84 11.74
C ALA A 148 -54.93 16.84 10.67
N GLU A 149 -55.37 18.09 10.76
CA GLU A 149 -55.00 19.18 9.86
C GLU A 149 -53.51 19.55 9.92
N ARG A 150 -52.85 19.40 11.08
CA ARG A 150 -51.40 19.66 11.21
C ARG A 150 -50.52 18.51 10.73
N ILE A 151 -51.08 17.30 10.61
CA ILE A 151 -50.37 16.11 10.14
C ILE A 151 -50.35 16.08 8.60
N ALA A 152 -51.38 16.62 7.96
CA ALA A 152 -51.42 16.82 6.50
C ALA A 152 -50.32 17.77 5.99
N GLY A 153 -49.81 18.68 6.85
CA GLY A 153 -48.66 19.55 6.54
C GLY A 153 -47.28 18.90 6.73
N LEU A 154 -47.21 17.64 7.17
CA LEU A 154 -45.97 16.86 7.37
C LEU A 154 -45.76 15.78 6.28
N ALA A 155 -46.69 15.65 5.33
CA ALA A 155 -46.39 14.97 4.07
C ALA A 155 -45.37 15.81 3.30
N PRO A 156 -44.37 15.21 2.63
CA PRO A 156 -43.40 15.97 1.84
C PRO A 156 -44.16 16.83 0.85
N GLY A 157 -44.09 18.14 1.06
CA GLY A 157 -44.64 19.13 0.16
C GLY A 157 -44.03 18.92 -1.21
N GLU A 158 -44.90 18.91 -2.22
CA GLU A 158 -44.55 19.01 -3.62
C GLU A 158 -43.49 20.11 -3.77
N VAL A 159 -42.28 19.69 -4.14
CA VAL A 159 -41.15 20.58 -4.35
C VAL A 159 -41.59 21.56 -5.42
N ILE A 160 -41.76 22.83 -5.05
CA ILE A 160 -41.83 23.92 -6.02
C ILE A 160 -40.53 23.80 -6.82
N ALA A 161 -40.64 23.43 -8.08
CA ALA A 161 -39.52 23.37 -9.01
C ALA A 161 -38.83 24.72 -8.99
N SER A 162 -37.69 24.80 -8.30
CA SER A 162 -36.76 25.90 -8.47
C SER A 162 -36.35 25.88 -9.94
N SER A 163 -36.47 27.01 -10.63
CA SER A 163 -36.02 27.17 -12.03
C SER A 163 -34.49 27.18 -12.15
N ALA A 164 -33.77 26.77 -11.11
CA ALA A 164 -32.34 26.62 -11.14
C ALA A 164 -31.97 25.48 -12.12
N PRO A 165 -30.92 25.66 -12.94
CA PRO A 165 -30.48 24.64 -13.87
C PRO A 165 -29.89 23.47 -13.07
N VAL A 166 -30.49 22.28 -13.12
CA VAL A 166 -30.03 21.10 -12.38
C VAL A 166 -29.52 20.03 -13.34
N VAL A 167 -28.55 19.22 -12.93
CA VAL A 167 -28.12 18.03 -13.67
C VAL A 167 -29.11 16.89 -13.43
N GLU A 168 -29.87 16.49 -14.46
CA GLU A 168 -30.88 15.43 -14.33
C GLU A 168 -30.26 14.03 -14.44
N GLN A 169 -29.39 13.83 -15.43
CA GLN A 169 -28.74 12.55 -15.68
C GLN A 169 -27.31 12.75 -16.14
N VAL A 170 -26.42 11.89 -15.67
CA VAL A 170 -25.04 11.79 -16.16
C VAL A 170 -24.81 10.39 -16.67
N GLU A 171 -24.34 10.27 -17.91
CA GLU A 171 -23.89 9.02 -18.53
C GLU A 171 -22.41 9.15 -18.85
N VAL A 172 -21.59 8.26 -18.29
CA VAL A 172 -20.15 8.29 -18.46
C VAL A 172 -19.75 7.09 -19.31
N VAL A 173 -19.16 7.35 -20.47
CA VAL A 173 -18.62 6.32 -21.36
C VAL A 173 -17.10 6.31 -21.21
N VAL A 174 -16.58 5.24 -20.60
CA VAL A 174 -15.15 5.03 -20.41
C VAL A 174 -14.63 4.19 -21.57
N THR A 175 -13.67 4.71 -22.32
CA THR A 175 -12.96 3.98 -23.38
C THR A 175 -11.51 3.72 -22.92
N PRO A 176 -11.17 2.48 -22.54
CA PRO A 176 -9.81 2.12 -22.15
C PRO A 176 -8.79 2.32 -23.28
N PRO A 177 -7.49 2.46 -22.98
CA PRO A 177 -6.45 2.54 -23.99
C PRO A 177 -6.48 1.35 -24.97
N PRO A 178 -6.22 1.54 -26.27
CA PRO A 178 -6.37 0.49 -27.29
C PRO A 178 -5.56 -0.78 -27.01
N TYR A 179 -4.38 -0.65 -26.39
CA TYR A 179 -3.51 -1.79 -26.08
C TYR A 179 -4.13 -2.78 -25.08
N THR A 180 -5.07 -2.31 -24.25
CA THR A 180 -5.75 -3.14 -23.24
C THR A 180 -6.78 -4.10 -23.86
N ARG A 181 -7.20 -3.86 -25.11
CA ARG A 181 -8.25 -4.62 -25.84
C ARG A 181 -9.58 -4.74 -25.08
N ARG A 182 -9.85 -3.87 -24.11
CA ARG A 182 -11.10 -3.84 -23.34
C ARG A 182 -12.15 -3.04 -24.10
N THR A 183 -13.40 -3.49 -24.01
CA THR A 183 -14.54 -2.77 -24.57
C THR A 183 -14.85 -1.54 -23.74
N ALA A 184 -15.41 -0.51 -24.39
CA ALA A 184 -15.91 0.66 -23.68
C ALA A 184 -17.02 0.28 -22.70
N GLU A 185 -17.03 0.92 -21.53
CA GLU A 185 -18.01 0.71 -20.47
C GLU A 185 -18.87 1.96 -20.30
N THR A 186 -20.18 1.78 -20.12
CA THR A 186 -21.12 2.88 -19.94
C THR A 186 -21.73 2.83 -18.54
N LEU A 187 -21.53 3.89 -17.77
CA LEU A 187 -22.01 4.04 -16.40
C LEU A 187 -23.11 5.11 -16.35
N ARG A 188 -24.25 4.78 -15.74
CA ARG A 188 -25.37 5.71 -15.55
C ARG A 188 -25.38 6.21 -14.11
N ASN A 189 -25.33 7.53 -13.95
CA ASN A 189 -25.30 8.25 -12.67
C ASN A 189 -24.26 7.70 -11.67
N PRO A 190 -22.98 7.49 -12.07
CA PRO A 190 -21.97 7.00 -11.14
C PRO A 190 -21.64 8.05 -10.07
N GLU A 191 -21.50 7.63 -8.82
CA GLU A 191 -20.88 8.44 -7.76
C GLU A 191 -19.35 8.41 -7.84
N ARG A 192 -18.80 7.31 -8.38
CA ARG A 192 -17.37 7.08 -8.57
C ARG A 192 -17.12 6.30 -9.86
N ILE A 193 -16.01 6.62 -10.52
CA ILE A 193 -15.46 5.83 -11.62
C ILE A 193 -14.03 5.38 -11.31
N SER A 194 -13.70 4.15 -11.66
CA SER A 194 -12.35 3.59 -11.54
C SER A 194 -11.87 3.17 -12.92
N VAL A 195 -10.86 3.85 -13.45
CA VAL A 195 -10.44 3.71 -14.85
C VAL A 195 -8.92 3.58 -14.95
N LEU A 196 -8.44 2.91 -16.00
CA LEU A 196 -6.99 2.80 -16.26
C LEU A 196 -6.42 4.16 -16.66
N ILE A 197 -5.18 4.45 -16.26
CA ILE A 197 -4.47 5.65 -16.69
C ILE A 197 -4.40 5.68 -18.24
N GLY A 198 -4.67 6.85 -18.81
CA GLY A 198 -4.74 7.07 -20.25
C GLY A 198 -6.09 6.70 -20.88
N SER A 199 -7.08 6.27 -20.11
CA SER A 199 -8.45 6.06 -20.61
C SER A 199 -9.09 7.40 -20.99
N SER A 200 -9.84 7.42 -22.10
CA SER A 200 -10.67 8.56 -22.46
C SER A 200 -12.07 8.39 -21.89
N VAL A 201 -12.53 9.40 -21.16
CA VAL A 201 -13.82 9.43 -20.48
C VAL A 201 -14.69 10.48 -21.15
N ARG A 202 -15.74 10.01 -21.83
CA ARG A 202 -16.77 10.88 -22.41
C ARG A 202 -17.92 11.03 -21.44
N VAL A 203 -18.18 12.24 -20.99
CA VAL A 203 -19.26 12.56 -20.07
C VAL A 203 -20.42 13.16 -20.86
N GLN A 204 -21.58 12.52 -20.79
CA GLN A 204 -22.83 13.00 -21.34
C GLN A 204 -23.76 13.45 -20.21
N VAL A 205 -24.18 14.70 -20.24
CA VAL A 205 -24.99 15.33 -19.19
C VAL A 205 -26.32 15.75 -19.80
N THR A 206 -27.42 15.25 -19.26
CA THR A 206 -28.76 15.74 -19.58
C THR A 206 -29.15 16.80 -18.56
N SER A 207 -29.43 18.01 -19.05
CA SER A 207 -29.83 19.13 -18.19
C SER A 207 -30.70 20.14 -18.94
N PRO A 208 -31.68 20.79 -18.29
CA PRO A 208 -32.41 21.92 -18.85
C PRO A 208 -31.57 23.21 -18.98
N ALA A 209 -30.32 23.22 -18.50
CA ALA A 209 -29.38 24.34 -18.53
C ALA A 209 -29.13 24.94 -19.93
N ALA A 210 -28.61 26.17 -19.97
CA ALA A 210 -28.16 26.80 -21.21
C ALA A 210 -26.70 26.46 -21.56
N ALA A 211 -25.89 26.16 -20.53
CA ALA A 211 -24.53 25.64 -20.68
C ALA A 211 -24.17 24.72 -19.51
N VAL A 212 -23.14 23.89 -19.68
CA VAL A 212 -22.58 23.04 -18.62
C VAL A 212 -21.06 23.20 -18.64
N THR A 213 -20.48 23.44 -17.47
CA THR A 213 -19.03 23.44 -17.27
C THR A 213 -18.61 22.10 -16.67
N ILE A 214 -17.72 21.38 -17.35
CA ILE A 214 -17.13 20.12 -16.90
C ILE A 214 -15.68 20.40 -16.52
N GLU A 215 -15.35 20.27 -15.25
CA GLU A 215 -14.01 20.50 -14.70
C GLU A 215 -13.41 19.19 -14.20
N SER A 216 -12.14 18.97 -14.52
CA SER A 216 -11.32 17.84 -14.09
C SER A 216 -9.98 18.36 -13.57
N SER A 217 -9.18 17.50 -12.93
CA SER A 217 -7.82 17.82 -12.50
C SER A 217 -6.92 18.30 -13.64
N GLY A 218 -7.18 17.88 -14.88
CA GLY A 218 -6.44 18.26 -16.09
C GLY A 218 -6.97 19.49 -16.84
N GLY A 219 -8.08 20.11 -16.42
CA GLY A 219 -8.63 21.30 -17.08
C GLY A 219 -10.16 21.43 -17.01
N SER A 220 -10.68 22.53 -17.56
CA SER A 220 -12.11 22.85 -17.57
C SER A 220 -12.62 23.02 -19.01
N GLN A 221 -13.77 22.42 -19.32
CA GLN A 221 -14.48 22.53 -20.57
C GLN A 221 -15.83 23.21 -20.36
N HIS A 222 -16.12 24.25 -21.13
CA HIS A 222 -17.41 24.92 -21.12
C HIS A 222 -18.21 24.51 -22.37
N VAL A 223 -19.34 23.85 -22.18
CA VAL A 223 -20.17 23.31 -23.27
C VAL A 223 -21.50 24.05 -23.30
N THR A 224 -21.75 24.79 -24.38
CA THR A 224 -23.03 25.49 -24.60
C THR A 224 -24.05 24.57 -25.25
N ARG A 225 -25.33 24.82 -25.00
CA ARG A 225 -26.42 23.98 -25.51
C ARG A 225 -26.50 24.06 -27.05
N GLY A 226 -26.53 22.90 -27.70
CA GLY A 226 -26.86 22.75 -29.12
C GLY A 226 -28.35 22.45 -29.33
N ASP A 227 -28.70 21.72 -30.38
CA ASP A 227 -30.10 21.33 -30.68
C ASP A 227 -30.66 20.25 -29.75
N SER A 228 -29.81 19.60 -28.93
CA SER A 228 -30.20 18.55 -27.98
C SER A 228 -30.03 19.02 -26.53
N ALA A 229 -30.81 18.47 -25.60
CA ALA A 229 -30.66 18.69 -24.16
C ALA A 229 -29.49 17.92 -23.52
N VAL A 230 -28.63 17.30 -24.34
CA VAL A 230 -27.46 16.53 -23.92
C VAL A 230 -26.19 17.32 -24.22
N PHE A 231 -25.38 17.53 -23.18
CA PHE A 231 -24.05 18.13 -23.25
C PHE A 231 -23.00 17.01 -23.23
N ALA A 232 -21.96 17.12 -24.04
CA ALA A 232 -20.88 16.13 -24.08
C ALA A 232 -19.51 16.80 -23.84
N GLY A 233 -18.69 16.20 -22.99
CA GLY A 233 -17.29 16.58 -22.78
C GLY A 233 -16.38 15.35 -22.76
N ASP A 234 -15.13 15.53 -23.20
CA ASP A 234 -14.12 14.48 -23.27
C ASP A 234 -12.97 14.81 -22.32
N VAL A 235 -12.65 13.89 -21.41
CA VAL A 235 -11.61 14.04 -20.39
C VAL A 235 -10.69 12.83 -20.44
N VAL A 236 -9.38 13.04 -20.43
CA VAL A 236 -8.39 11.96 -20.29
C VAL A 236 -8.00 11.83 -18.81
N VAL A 237 -7.99 10.61 -18.29
CA VAL A 237 -7.63 10.35 -16.89
C VAL A 237 -6.15 10.00 -16.78
N GLU A 238 -5.38 10.88 -16.16
CA GLU A 238 -3.93 10.70 -15.96
C GLU A 238 -3.57 10.44 -14.48
N SER A 239 -4.39 10.92 -13.56
CA SER A 239 -4.17 10.81 -12.11
C SER A 239 -5.49 10.71 -11.35
N ASP A 240 -5.42 10.34 -10.07
CA ASP A 240 -6.57 10.35 -9.17
C ASP A 240 -7.14 11.78 -9.06
N GLY A 241 -8.47 11.92 -8.91
CA GLY A 241 -9.09 13.23 -8.81
C GLY A 241 -10.61 13.21 -8.81
N TYR A 242 -11.21 14.21 -9.44
CA TYR A 242 -12.66 14.38 -9.52
C TYR A 242 -13.08 14.87 -10.90
N LEU A 243 -14.36 14.64 -11.21
CA LEU A 243 -15.06 15.28 -12.31
C LEU A 243 -16.21 16.11 -11.74
N ALA A 244 -16.20 17.40 -12.04
CA ALA A 244 -17.13 18.39 -11.55
C ALA A 244 -18.02 18.89 -12.69
N ILE A 245 -19.33 18.78 -12.53
CA ILE A 245 -20.31 19.19 -13.53
C ILE A 245 -21.14 20.32 -12.94
N THR A 246 -20.98 21.52 -13.49
CA THR A 246 -21.70 22.72 -13.06
C THR A 246 -22.63 23.21 -14.18
N PRO A 247 -23.95 23.06 -14.05
CA PRO A 247 -24.91 23.60 -15.01
C PRO A 247 -25.01 25.13 -14.86
N VAL A 248 -25.29 25.84 -15.96
CA VAL A 248 -25.37 27.31 -16.02
C VAL A 248 -26.66 27.71 -16.74
N ASP A 249 -27.39 28.67 -16.19
CA ASP A 249 -28.63 29.16 -16.78
C ASP A 249 -28.40 30.14 -17.94
N SER A 250 -29.48 30.59 -18.57
CA SER A 250 -29.43 31.56 -19.68
C SER A 250 -28.98 32.97 -19.26
N GLY A 251 -29.00 33.27 -17.95
CA GLY A 251 -28.49 34.51 -17.36
C GLY A 251 -27.03 34.43 -16.92
N GLY A 252 -26.38 33.26 -17.05
CA GLY A 252 -25.00 33.02 -16.63
C GLY A 252 -24.84 32.65 -15.15
N ALA A 253 -25.93 32.41 -14.41
CA ALA A 253 -25.86 31.98 -13.01
C ALA A 253 -25.61 30.47 -12.92
N PRO A 254 -24.63 30.03 -12.10
CA PRO A 254 -24.34 28.60 -11.91
C PRO A 254 -25.40 27.94 -11.01
N GLY A 255 -25.82 26.73 -11.40
CA GLY A 255 -26.62 25.82 -10.60
C GLY A 255 -25.77 24.86 -9.76
N PRO A 256 -26.39 23.87 -9.09
CA PRO A 256 -25.68 22.93 -8.22
C PRO A 256 -24.60 22.14 -8.95
N ARG A 257 -23.39 22.17 -8.40
CA ARG A 257 -22.24 21.39 -8.88
C ARG A 257 -22.35 19.94 -8.44
N ARG A 258 -22.37 19.02 -9.41
CA ARG A 258 -22.33 17.57 -9.18
C ARG A 258 -20.90 17.05 -9.29
N LEU A 259 -20.43 16.33 -8.28
CA LEU A 259 -19.07 15.76 -8.23
C LEU A 259 -19.09 14.24 -8.41
N ILE A 260 -18.14 13.73 -9.19
CA ILE A 260 -17.90 12.30 -9.40
C ILE A 260 -16.43 12.02 -9.05
N GLY A 261 -16.17 11.07 -8.16
CA GLY A 261 -14.80 10.68 -7.81
C GLY A 261 -14.15 9.88 -8.93
N VAL A 262 -12.90 10.21 -9.28
CA VAL A 262 -12.11 9.51 -10.31
C VAL A 262 -10.94 8.82 -9.66
N THR A 263 -10.88 7.50 -9.77
CA THR A 263 -9.73 6.68 -9.37
C THR A 263 -8.98 6.20 -10.60
N ALA A 264 -7.71 6.60 -10.71
CA ALA A 264 -6.80 6.17 -11.75
C ALA A 264 -6.08 4.89 -11.31
N VAL A 265 -6.21 3.83 -12.11
CA VAL A 265 -5.56 2.53 -11.89
C VAL A 265 -4.34 2.44 -12.79
N VAL A 266 -3.19 2.11 -12.19
CA VAL A 266 -1.92 1.94 -12.91
C VAL A 266 -1.84 0.53 -13.51
N ASP A 267 -1.38 0.45 -14.75
CA ASP A 267 -1.05 -0.80 -15.45
C ASP A 267 0.30 -1.37 -14.96
N ARG A 268 0.32 -2.65 -14.57
CA ARG A 268 1.51 -3.28 -13.97
C ARG A 268 2.45 -3.79 -15.05
N ALA A 269 3.74 -3.84 -14.74
CA ALA A 269 4.70 -4.48 -15.63
C ALA A 269 4.54 -6.01 -15.56
N PRO A 270 4.77 -6.74 -16.67
CA PRO A 270 4.67 -8.19 -16.70
C PRO A 270 5.79 -8.82 -15.87
N GLU A 271 5.56 -10.04 -15.39
CA GLU A 271 6.53 -10.84 -14.65
C GLU A 271 7.00 -12.04 -15.49
N VAL A 272 8.28 -12.39 -15.40
CA VAL A 272 8.84 -13.58 -16.06
C VAL A 272 9.87 -14.27 -15.17
N ARG A 273 9.85 -15.61 -15.16
CA ARG A 273 10.81 -16.44 -14.42
C ARG A 273 11.24 -17.67 -15.21
N VAL A 274 12.49 -18.08 -15.01
CA VAL A 274 12.98 -19.41 -15.41
C VAL A 274 12.60 -20.40 -14.31
N THR A 275 11.89 -21.46 -14.67
CA THR A 275 11.40 -22.49 -13.74
C THR A 275 12.23 -23.77 -13.79
N GLU A 276 12.80 -24.08 -14.95
CA GLU A 276 13.75 -25.17 -15.15
C GLU A 276 14.83 -24.67 -16.11
N PRO A 277 16.13 -24.84 -15.82
CA PRO A 277 16.72 -25.44 -14.61
C PRO A 277 16.62 -24.58 -13.34
N ALA A 278 16.36 -23.27 -13.48
CA ALA A 278 16.33 -22.28 -12.39
C ALA A 278 17.57 -22.27 -11.48
N LYS A 279 18.73 -22.61 -12.06
CA LYS A 279 20.04 -22.59 -11.41
C LYS A 279 21.14 -22.49 -12.47
N ASP A 280 22.31 -22.05 -12.03
CA ASP A 280 23.51 -22.08 -12.84
C ASP A 280 24.00 -23.53 -13.03
N LEU A 281 24.64 -23.78 -14.16
CA LEU A 281 25.10 -25.13 -14.55
C LEU A 281 26.57 -25.11 -14.92
N TYR A 282 27.29 -26.15 -14.47
CA TYR A 282 28.69 -26.36 -14.79
C TYR A 282 28.83 -27.69 -15.52
N LEU A 283 29.29 -27.65 -16.77
CA LEU A 283 29.33 -28.82 -17.63
C LEU A 283 30.76 -29.16 -18.02
N LYS A 284 31.03 -30.45 -18.22
CA LYS A 284 32.36 -30.95 -18.62
C LYS A 284 32.68 -30.68 -20.08
N ASP A 285 31.63 -30.60 -20.90
CA ASP A 285 31.70 -30.28 -22.32
C ASP A 285 30.43 -29.57 -22.76
N GLY A 286 30.51 -28.83 -23.87
CA GLY A 286 29.38 -28.14 -24.48
C GLY A 286 28.50 -29.04 -25.35
N ASN A 287 28.71 -30.36 -25.38
CA ASN A 287 28.03 -31.24 -26.34
C ASN A 287 26.67 -31.75 -25.82
N THR A 288 25.90 -30.85 -25.22
CA THR A 288 24.61 -31.15 -24.62
C THR A 288 23.56 -30.11 -24.97
N ARG A 289 22.30 -30.44 -24.71
CA ARG A 289 21.16 -29.54 -24.90
C ARG A 289 20.41 -29.40 -23.59
N ILE A 290 20.17 -28.16 -23.19
CA ILE A 290 19.48 -27.85 -21.94
C ILE A 290 18.06 -27.42 -22.24
N THR A 291 17.10 -28.11 -21.65
CA THR A 291 15.70 -27.68 -21.68
C THR A 291 15.53 -26.52 -20.70
N VAL A 292 15.09 -25.38 -21.21
CA VAL A 292 14.78 -24.18 -20.42
C VAL A 292 13.28 -23.94 -20.45
N ARG A 293 12.65 -23.88 -19.28
CA ARG A 293 11.22 -23.60 -19.12
C ARG A 293 11.02 -22.22 -18.51
N LEU A 294 10.28 -21.39 -19.21
CA LEU A 294 9.88 -20.06 -18.77
C LEU A 294 8.41 -20.04 -18.37
N GLN A 295 8.09 -19.22 -17.38
CA GLN A 295 6.72 -18.87 -17.02
C GLN A 295 6.62 -17.35 -16.94
N ALA A 296 5.61 -16.79 -17.60
CA ALA A 296 5.33 -15.36 -17.61
C ALA A 296 3.86 -15.09 -17.23
N GLY A 297 3.64 -13.97 -16.55
CA GLY A 297 2.34 -13.52 -16.06
C GLY A 297 2.16 -12.01 -16.23
N ASP A 298 0.93 -11.57 -16.49
CA ASP A 298 0.57 -10.16 -16.59
C ASP A 298 -0.88 -9.91 -16.13
N ASP A 299 -1.23 -8.69 -15.73
CA ASP A 299 -2.60 -8.34 -15.35
C ASP A 299 -3.49 -8.00 -16.55
N MET A 300 -2.90 -7.57 -17.68
CA MET A 300 -3.61 -7.25 -18.92
C MET A 300 -3.47 -8.35 -19.97
N ALA A 301 -2.33 -8.38 -20.67
CA ALA A 301 -2.04 -9.34 -21.73
C ALA A 301 -0.55 -9.32 -22.12
N LEU A 302 0.01 -10.51 -22.26
CA LEU A 302 1.34 -10.71 -22.80
C LEU A 302 1.34 -10.56 -24.33
N GLN A 303 2.38 -9.93 -24.88
CA GLN A 303 2.57 -9.77 -26.32
C GLN A 303 3.66 -10.71 -26.87
N SER A 304 4.78 -10.83 -26.17
CA SER A 304 5.88 -11.71 -26.57
C SER A 304 6.57 -12.34 -25.37
N LEU A 305 7.00 -13.59 -25.52
CA LEU A 305 7.86 -14.30 -24.57
C LEU A 305 8.98 -14.97 -25.36
N ARG A 306 10.23 -14.62 -25.05
CA ARG A 306 11.43 -15.08 -25.74
C ARG A 306 12.48 -15.55 -24.73
N LEU A 307 13.38 -16.43 -25.19
CA LEU A 307 14.55 -16.86 -24.44
C LEU A 307 15.78 -16.28 -25.12
N ALA A 308 16.41 -15.29 -24.51
CA ALA A 308 17.64 -14.68 -25.00
C ALA A 308 18.85 -15.35 -24.37
N TYR A 309 19.95 -15.43 -25.11
CA TYR A 309 21.23 -15.88 -24.59
C TYR A 309 22.39 -14.99 -25.08
N THR A 310 23.45 -14.95 -24.29
CA THR A 310 24.72 -14.31 -24.62
C THR A 310 25.82 -15.33 -24.42
N LYS A 311 26.44 -15.77 -25.52
CA LYS A 311 27.68 -16.57 -25.50
C LYS A 311 28.84 -15.64 -25.22
N VAL A 312 29.72 -16.07 -24.34
CA VAL A 312 30.99 -15.43 -24.06
C VAL A 312 32.10 -16.45 -24.27
N ALA A 313 32.97 -16.10 -25.22
CA ALA A 313 34.14 -16.89 -25.56
C ALA A 313 35.41 -16.07 -25.36
N GLY A 314 36.40 -16.67 -24.69
CA GLY A 314 37.71 -16.05 -24.49
C GLY A 314 38.33 -16.27 -23.11
N ALA A 315 39.65 -16.11 -23.04
CA ALA A 315 40.44 -16.20 -21.82
C ALA A 315 41.43 -15.03 -21.76
N GLY A 316 41.61 -14.43 -20.58
CA GLY A 316 42.55 -13.32 -20.36
C GLY A 316 41.99 -11.93 -20.68
N GLU A 317 42.52 -11.28 -21.72
CA GLU A 317 42.28 -9.86 -22.08
C GLU A 317 41.28 -9.65 -23.24
N SER A 318 40.78 -10.72 -23.86
CA SER A 318 39.89 -10.63 -25.02
C SER A 318 38.66 -11.50 -24.82
N PHE A 319 37.50 -10.85 -24.63
CA PHE A 319 36.19 -11.51 -24.56
C PHE A 319 35.41 -11.19 -25.82
N THR A 320 34.86 -12.22 -26.46
CA THR A 320 33.93 -12.07 -27.59
C THR A 320 32.53 -12.38 -27.11
N PHE A 321 31.62 -11.42 -27.30
CA PHE A 321 30.21 -11.55 -26.95
C PHE A 321 29.41 -11.85 -28.21
N THR A 322 28.57 -12.88 -28.15
CA THR A 322 27.65 -13.21 -29.23
C THR A 322 26.26 -13.41 -28.65
N GLU A 323 25.37 -12.49 -28.98
CA GLU A 323 23.96 -12.57 -28.57
C GLU A 323 23.16 -13.41 -29.55
N GLY A 324 22.14 -14.08 -29.02
CA GLY A 324 21.18 -14.82 -29.83
C GLY A 324 19.88 -15.08 -29.10
N GLU A 325 18.90 -15.58 -29.84
CA GLU A 325 17.63 -16.01 -29.31
C GLU A 325 17.45 -17.51 -29.53
N VAL A 326 16.91 -18.19 -28.51
CA VAL A 326 16.53 -19.60 -28.62
C VAL A 326 15.07 -19.67 -29.08
N PRO A 327 14.75 -20.43 -30.13
CA PRO A 327 13.37 -20.72 -30.50
C PRO A 327 12.63 -21.39 -29.33
N VAL A 328 11.53 -20.78 -28.90
CA VAL A 328 10.69 -21.31 -27.81
C VAL A 328 9.33 -21.75 -28.33
N THR A 329 8.83 -22.88 -27.81
CA THR A 329 7.45 -23.30 -28.00
C THR A 329 6.60 -22.70 -26.88
N VAL A 330 5.77 -21.71 -27.21
CA VAL A 330 4.90 -21.02 -26.25
C VAL A 330 3.55 -21.72 -26.16
N THR A 331 3.17 -22.11 -24.95
CA THR A 331 1.82 -22.60 -24.61
C THR A 331 1.10 -21.51 -23.82
N ARG A 332 -0.01 -21.03 -24.38
CA ARG A 332 -0.83 -19.95 -23.80
C ARG A 332 -2.02 -20.56 -23.07
N THR A 333 -2.05 -20.47 -21.74
CA THR A 333 -3.22 -20.88 -20.96
C THR A 333 -4.36 -19.89 -21.17
N ASN A 334 -4.02 -18.60 -21.19
CA ASN A 334 -4.89 -17.47 -21.54
C ASN A 334 -3.99 -16.31 -22.03
N ASP A 335 -4.55 -15.11 -22.27
CA ASP A 335 -3.79 -13.94 -22.73
C ASP A 335 -2.80 -13.38 -21.69
N ARG A 336 -2.92 -13.76 -20.42
CA ARG A 336 -2.15 -13.27 -19.27
C ARG A 336 -1.07 -14.23 -18.77
N GLU A 337 -1.27 -15.53 -18.94
CA GLU A 337 -0.41 -16.57 -18.38
C GLU A 337 0.15 -17.46 -19.48
N TRP A 338 1.44 -17.31 -19.75
CA TRP A 338 2.14 -18.04 -20.80
C TRP A 338 3.24 -18.91 -20.19
N THR A 339 3.42 -20.09 -20.74
CA THR A 339 4.58 -20.95 -20.48
C THR A 339 5.33 -21.16 -21.78
N ALA A 340 6.66 -21.22 -21.71
CA ALA A 340 7.47 -21.47 -22.89
C ALA A 340 8.54 -22.51 -22.59
N VAL A 341 8.82 -23.36 -23.57
CA VAL A 341 9.90 -24.34 -23.50
C VAL A 341 10.85 -24.08 -24.66
N GLY A 342 12.10 -23.77 -24.34
CA GLY A 342 13.21 -23.63 -25.29
C GLY A 342 14.23 -24.74 -25.09
N LEU A 343 14.89 -25.14 -26.17
CA LEU A 343 16.01 -26.08 -26.11
C LEU A 343 17.30 -25.30 -26.43
N LEU A 344 18.09 -25.01 -25.39
CA LEU A 344 19.37 -24.34 -25.52
C LEU A 344 20.42 -25.35 -26.02
N ALA A 345 20.74 -25.25 -27.31
CA ALA A 345 21.62 -26.18 -28.02
C ALA A 345 23.08 -25.77 -27.90
N LEU A 346 23.74 -26.13 -26.80
CA LEU A 346 25.15 -25.78 -26.55
C LEU A 346 26.10 -26.45 -27.54
N ASP A 347 25.71 -27.61 -28.08
CA ASP A 347 26.45 -28.40 -29.08
C ASP A 347 26.73 -27.59 -30.37
N THR A 348 25.85 -26.65 -30.68
CA THR A 348 25.98 -25.78 -31.86
C THR A 348 26.79 -24.52 -31.60
N MET A 349 27.13 -24.24 -30.34
CA MET A 349 27.75 -22.97 -29.94
C MET A 349 29.27 -23.00 -29.95
N ALA A 350 29.91 -24.15 -30.18
CA ALA A 350 31.38 -24.33 -30.18
C ALA A 350 32.02 -23.68 -28.93
N LEU A 351 31.70 -24.25 -27.76
CA LEU A 351 32.16 -23.77 -26.45
C LEU A 351 33.44 -24.51 -26.03
N ASP A 352 34.47 -23.75 -25.67
CA ASP A 352 35.71 -24.26 -25.08
C ASP A 352 35.69 -24.18 -23.55
N ILE A 353 36.67 -24.81 -22.88
CA ILE A 353 36.80 -24.75 -21.42
C ILE A 353 37.03 -23.29 -20.99
N GLY A 354 36.19 -22.80 -20.07
CA GLY A 354 36.16 -21.41 -19.63
C GLY A 354 35.12 -20.55 -20.35
N ASP A 355 34.55 -21.01 -21.47
CA ASP A 355 33.45 -20.32 -22.13
C ASP A 355 32.16 -20.45 -21.34
N MET A 356 31.28 -19.46 -21.50
CA MET A 356 30.03 -19.39 -20.76
C MET A 356 28.88 -18.85 -21.58
N VAL A 357 27.67 -19.33 -21.27
CA VAL A 357 26.42 -18.92 -21.90
C VAL A 357 25.48 -18.41 -20.82
N VAL A 358 25.16 -17.12 -20.85
CA VAL A 358 24.10 -16.54 -20.01
C VAL A 358 22.79 -16.65 -20.75
N TYR A 359 21.73 -17.09 -20.09
CA TYR A 359 20.40 -17.17 -20.66
C TYR A 359 19.36 -16.55 -19.71
N ARG A 360 18.35 -15.92 -20.30
CA ARG A 360 17.26 -15.24 -19.56
C ARG A 360 15.96 -15.21 -20.36
N GLY A 361 14.84 -15.23 -19.65
CA GLY A 361 13.53 -14.99 -20.25
C GLY A 361 13.30 -13.50 -20.44
N VAL A 362 12.79 -13.11 -21.61
CA VAL A 362 12.42 -11.73 -21.91
C VAL A 362 10.94 -11.70 -22.30
N VAL A 363 10.17 -10.86 -21.62
CA VAL A 363 8.74 -10.70 -21.83
C VAL A 363 8.39 -9.27 -22.20
N ARG A 364 7.40 -9.10 -23.07
CA ARG A 364 6.80 -7.79 -23.39
C ARG A 364 5.29 -7.85 -23.24
N ASP A 365 4.73 -6.80 -22.65
CA ASP A 365 3.30 -6.52 -22.61
C ASP A 365 2.86 -5.75 -23.86
N GLY A 366 1.60 -5.32 -23.89
CA GLY A 366 1.07 -4.46 -24.95
C GLY A 366 1.30 -2.96 -24.74
N ARG A 367 1.91 -2.54 -23.64
CA ARG A 367 1.94 -1.13 -23.23
C ARG A 367 2.88 -0.32 -24.14
N PRO A 368 2.39 0.73 -24.83
CA PRO A 368 3.21 1.51 -25.75
C PRO A 368 4.39 2.17 -25.03
N GLY A 369 5.60 1.98 -25.56
CA GLY A 369 6.83 2.58 -25.03
C GLY A 369 7.38 1.93 -23.76
N ALA A 370 6.75 0.87 -23.23
CA ALA A 370 7.29 0.14 -22.08
C ALA A 370 8.50 -0.72 -22.50
N PRO A 371 9.60 -0.72 -21.73
CA PRO A 371 10.73 -1.61 -21.96
C PRO A 371 10.32 -3.07 -21.73
N ALA A 372 11.08 -4.00 -22.32
CA ALA A 372 10.88 -5.41 -22.03
C ALA A 372 11.28 -5.71 -20.57
N VAL A 373 10.57 -6.64 -19.93
CA VAL A 373 10.94 -7.14 -18.61
C VAL A 373 11.75 -8.42 -18.77
N GLU A 374 12.84 -8.54 -18.03
CA GLU A 374 13.73 -9.69 -18.05
C GLU A 374 13.59 -10.51 -16.76
N SER A 375 13.83 -11.81 -16.85
CA SER A 375 13.92 -12.69 -15.68
C SER A 375 15.29 -12.58 -15.02
N ASP A 376 15.44 -13.25 -13.89
CA ASP A 376 16.77 -13.64 -13.41
C ASP A 376 17.55 -14.33 -14.54
N ALA A 377 18.83 -13.97 -14.64
CA ALA A 377 19.77 -14.55 -15.59
C ALA A 377 20.49 -15.74 -14.94
N PHE A 378 20.58 -16.84 -15.67
CA PHE A 378 21.33 -18.02 -15.27
C PHE A 378 22.44 -18.27 -16.28
N PHE A 379 23.51 -18.92 -15.86
CA PHE A 379 24.61 -19.23 -16.77
C PHE A 379 24.93 -20.72 -16.84
N VAL A 380 25.57 -21.07 -17.94
CA VAL A 380 26.18 -22.37 -18.18
C VAL A 380 27.66 -22.15 -18.46
N GLU A 381 28.54 -22.68 -17.62
CA GLU A 381 30.00 -22.57 -17.79
C GLU A 381 30.58 -23.95 -18.13
N ILE A 382 31.48 -24.02 -19.11
CA ILE A 382 32.21 -25.24 -19.43
C ILE A 382 33.47 -25.30 -18.56
N VAL A 383 33.50 -26.24 -17.61
CA VAL A 383 34.59 -26.38 -16.62
C VAL A 383 35.38 -27.67 -16.84
N SER A 384 36.59 -27.73 -16.30
CA SER A 384 37.42 -28.94 -16.38
C SER A 384 36.74 -30.14 -15.69
N ALA A 385 37.03 -31.36 -16.16
CA ALA A 385 36.43 -32.58 -15.61
C ALA A 385 36.70 -32.80 -14.11
N SER A 386 37.81 -32.25 -13.60
CA SER A 386 38.17 -32.27 -12.18
C SER A 386 37.32 -31.31 -11.35
N ASP A 387 37.00 -30.13 -11.91
CA ASP A 387 36.21 -29.10 -11.23
C ASP A 387 34.71 -29.43 -11.24
N ALA A 388 34.20 -30.05 -12.31
CA ALA A 388 32.81 -30.51 -12.39
C ALA A 388 32.45 -31.60 -11.35
N MET A 389 33.42 -32.30 -10.78
CA MET A 389 33.18 -33.33 -9.75
C MET A 389 33.20 -32.78 -8.31
N ALA A 390 33.70 -31.56 -8.10
CA ALA A 390 33.72 -30.90 -6.79
C ALA A 390 32.35 -30.30 -6.40
N GLU A 391 31.40 -30.25 -7.34
CA GLU A 391 30.13 -29.53 -7.28
C GLU A 391 29.09 -30.10 -6.29
N GLY A 392 29.33 -31.29 -5.71
CA GLY A 392 28.47 -31.83 -4.66
C GLY A 392 28.48 -31.03 -3.34
N PHE A 393 29.39 -30.04 -3.19
CA PHE A 393 29.72 -29.46 -1.88
C PHE A 393 29.90 -27.94 -1.76
N SER A 394 29.73 -27.09 -2.78
CA SER A 394 29.85 -25.64 -2.55
C SER A 394 28.97 -24.75 -3.45
N ILE A 395 27.88 -24.24 -2.87
CA ILE A 395 27.19 -23.03 -3.32
C ILE A 395 27.66 -21.90 -2.37
N ASP A 396 28.78 -21.22 -2.68
CA ASP A 396 29.06 -19.82 -2.26
C ASP A 396 30.41 -19.25 -2.80
N ASP A 397 31.35 -20.06 -3.28
CA ASP A 397 32.76 -19.60 -3.42
C ASP A 397 33.06 -18.55 -4.51
N ARG A 398 32.18 -18.35 -5.50
CA ARG A 398 32.48 -17.46 -6.65
C ARG A 398 32.24 -15.97 -6.38
N GLN A 399 31.32 -15.55 -5.50
CA GLN A 399 31.19 -14.12 -5.13
C GLN A 399 32.41 -13.63 -4.35
N ASP A 400 32.97 -14.51 -3.51
CA ASP A 400 34.23 -14.28 -2.81
C ASP A 400 35.42 -14.23 -3.78
N LYS A 401 35.37 -14.97 -4.91
CA LYS A 401 36.40 -14.93 -5.96
C LYS A 401 36.59 -13.54 -6.55
N TYR A 402 35.52 -12.80 -6.89
CA TYR A 402 35.66 -11.46 -7.50
C TYR A 402 36.22 -10.42 -6.53
N ALA A 403 35.74 -10.44 -5.28
CA ALA A 403 36.27 -9.59 -4.23
C ALA A 403 37.74 -9.92 -3.93
N LEU A 404 38.10 -11.21 -3.97
CA LEU A 404 39.47 -11.68 -3.82
C LEU A 404 40.36 -11.26 -5.01
N SER A 405 39.87 -11.35 -6.24
CA SER A 405 40.57 -10.89 -7.45
C SER A 405 40.84 -9.39 -7.40
N GLN A 406 39.84 -8.58 -7.03
CA GLN A 406 40.04 -7.13 -6.88
C GLN A 406 40.99 -6.80 -5.73
N GLN A 407 40.92 -7.53 -4.61
CA GLN A 407 41.86 -7.39 -3.51
C GLN A 407 43.28 -7.80 -3.90
N MET A 408 43.44 -8.77 -4.79
CA MET A 408 44.75 -9.17 -5.31
C MET A 408 45.37 -8.07 -6.18
N VAL A 409 44.58 -7.41 -7.03
CA VAL A 409 45.04 -6.23 -7.80
C VAL A 409 45.52 -5.14 -6.85
N ILE A 410 44.73 -4.79 -5.82
CA ILE A 410 45.10 -3.81 -4.79
C ILE A 410 46.43 -4.18 -4.11
N ILE A 411 46.60 -5.45 -3.72
CA ILE A 411 47.85 -5.92 -3.08
C ILE A 411 49.04 -5.79 -4.03
N LYS A 412 48.86 -6.07 -5.33
CA LYS A 412 49.93 -5.91 -6.34
C LYS A 412 50.29 -4.44 -6.53
N THR A 413 49.32 -3.55 -6.60
CA THR A 413 49.54 -2.09 -6.69
C THR A 413 50.25 -1.55 -5.45
N GLU A 414 49.86 -1.98 -4.24
CA GLU A 414 50.54 -1.63 -2.98
C GLU A 414 51.99 -2.10 -2.94
N ARG A 415 52.27 -3.32 -3.41
CA ARG A 415 53.63 -3.86 -3.52
C ARG A 415 54.46 -3.10 -4.53
N LEU A 416 53.88 -2.71 -5.67
CA LEU A 416 54.56 -1.91 -6.68
C LEU A 416 54.91 -0.52 -6.14
N ILE A 417 54.00 0.14 -5.41
CA ILE A 417 54.26 1.42 -4.74
C ILE A 417 55.38 1.29 -3.71
N ALA A 418 55.39 0.22 -2.91
CA ALA A 418 56.42 0.00 -1.90
C ALA A 418 57.81 -0.27 -2.52
N ARG A 419 57.84 -0.89 -3.70
CA ARG A 419 59.08 -1.20 -4.44
C ARG A 419 59.52 -0.08 -5.38
N ALA A 420 58.66 0.92 -5.62
CA ALA A 420 58.93 2.04 -6.52
C ALA A 420 60.27 2.76 -6.29
N PRO A 421 60.77 2.97 -5.05
CA PRO A 421 62.08 3.59 -4.81
C PRO A 421 63.28 2.75 -5.27
N SER A 422 63.08 1.45 -5.53
CA SER A 422 64.11 0.48 -5.90
C SER A 422 64.08 0.04 -7.37
N PHE A 423 63.12 0.56 -8.15
CA PHE A 423 62.91 0.22 -9.56
C PHE A 423 63.36 1.35 -10.48
N SER A 424 63.81 1.01 -11.70
CA SER A 424 63.92 1.99 -12.77
C SER A 424 62.51 2.44 -13.20
N ARG A 425 62.41 3.66 -13.75
CA ARG A 425 61.12 4.21 -14.19
C ARG A 425 60.43 3.33 -15.24
N ASP A 426 61.21 2.75 -16.14
CA ASP A 426 60.68 1.90 -17.22
C ASP A 426 60.14 0.57 -16.68
N ALA A 427 60.86 -0.09 -15.76
CA ALA A 427 60.40 -1.33 -15.13
C ALA A 427 59.14 -1.13 -14.28
N LEU A 428 58.98 0.06 -13.68
CA LEU A 428 57.77 0.42 -12.93
C LEU A 428 56.56 0.60 -13.85
N ILE A 429 56.76 1.17 -15.04
CA ILE A 429 55.70 1.32 -16.05
C ILE A 429 55.29 -0.05 -16.60
N ASP A 430 56.24 -0.93 -16.91
CA ASP A 430 55.94 -2.28 -17.40
C ASP A 430 55.14 -3.11 -16.38
N ASP A 431 55.54 -3.08 -15.10
CA ASP A 431 54.80 -3.73 -14.03
C ASP A 431 53.41 -3.10 -13.83
N ALA A 432 53.28 -1.77 -13.95
CA ALA A 432 51.99 -1.08 -13.85
C ALA A 432 51.04 -1.44 -15.02
N MET A 433 51.57 -1.59 -16.24
CA MET A 433 50.79 -2.04 -17.40
C MET A 433 50.28 -3.47 -17.22
N THR A 434 51.08 -4.34 -16.60
CA THR A 434 50.67 -5.71 -16.27
C THR A 434 49.52 -5.71 -15.25
N ILE A 435 49.59 -4.87 -14.22
CA ILE A 435 48.50 -4.74 -13.24
C ILE A 435 47.26 -4.10 -13.90
N ALA A 436 47.42 -3.16 -14.84
CA ALA A 436 46.31 -2.56 -15.58
C ALA A 436 45.56 -3.61 -16.41
N ALA A 437 46.27 -4.55 -17.04
CA ALA A 437 45.67 -5.68 -17.74
C ALA A 437 44.84 -6.57 -16.79
N GLU A 438 45.38 -6.92 -15.63
CA GLU A 438 44.65 -7.69 -14.61
C GLU A 438 43.39 -6.94 -14.13
N GLN A 439 43.48 -5.63 -13.92
CA GLN A 439 42.34 -4.79 -13.52
C GLN A 439 41.24 -4.77 -14.59
N ARG A 440 41.59 -4.76 -15.89
CA ARG A 440 40.64 -4.87 -17.01
C ARG A 440 39.99 -6.26 -17.07
N SER A 441 40.75 -7.31 -16.78
CA SER A 441 40.22 -8.69 -16.72
C SER A 441 39.17 -8.85 -15.62
N VAL A 442 39.44 -8.36 -14.40
CA VAL A 442 38.47 -8.38 -13.29
C VAL A 442 37.22 -7.56 -13.63
N ARG A 443 37.38 -6.39 -14.26
CA ARG A 443 36.27 -5.55 -14.71
C ARG A 443 35.38 -6.28 -15.72
N ALA A 444 35.98 -6.98 -16.68
CA ALA A 444 35.25 -7.73 -17.70
C ALA A 444 34.44 -8.89 -17.09
N GLU A 445 35.00 -9.61 -16.12
CA GLU A 445 34.32 -10.71 -15.40
C GLU A 445 33.06 -10.19 -14.65
N ILE A 446 33.10 -8.95 -14.13
CA ILE A 446 31.97 -8.33 -13.42
C ILE A 446 30.94 -7.75 -14.39
N MET A 447 31.39 -7.09 -15.45
CA MET A 447 30.52 -6.53 -16.49
C MET A 447 29.69 -7.64 -17.15
N PHE A 448 30.29 -8.81 -17.34
CA PHE A 448 29.61 -10.02 -17.80
C PHE A 448 28.46 -10.44 -16.85
N MET A 449 28.69 -10.46 -15.54
CA MET A 449 27.66 -10.83 -14.55
C MET A 449 26.44 -9.90 -14.59
N MET A 450 26.60 -8.65 -15.02
CA MET A 450 25.53 -7.66 -15.06
C MET A 450 24.62 -7.73 -16.31
N GLY A 451 24.93 -8.59 -17.28
CA GLY A 451 24.06 -8.79 -18.45
C GLY A 451 24.21 -7.73 -19.54
N GLY A 452 25.44 -7.35 -19.88
CA GLY A 452 25.81 -6.84 -21.22
C GLY A 452 25.27 -5.48 -21.69
N GLU A 453 24.35 -4.83 -21.00
CA GLU A 453 23.87 -3.51 -21.42
C GLU A 453 24.78 -2.38 -20.93
N PHE A 454 25.77 -1.97 -21.73
CA PHE A 454 26.22 -0.57 -21.83
C PHE A 454 26.80 -0.32 -23.23
N GLU A 455 26.29 0.70 -23.92
CA GLU A 455 26.86 1.20 -25.18
C GLU A 455 28.24 1.85 -24.96
N ASP A 456 29.04 1.80 -26.03
CA ASP A 456 30.39 2.34 -26.26
C ASP A 456 31.14 3.10 -25.15
N GLU A 457 32.41 2.69 -24.98
CA GLU A 457 33.43 3.12 -24.00
C GLU A 457 33.79 4.64 -24.05
N PHE A 458 33.10 5.46 -24.85
CA PHE A 458 33.32 6.91 -25.01
C PHE A 458 32.11 7.81 -24.71
N VAL A 459 30.90 7.27 -24.56
CA VAL A 459 29.67 8.09 -24.32
C VAL A 459 29.25 8.12 -22.83
N GLU A 460 29.86 7.27 -22.00
CA GLU A 460 29.55 7.16 -20.57
C GLU A 460 30.01 8.39 -19.74
N ALA A 461 30.82 9.27 -20.33
CA ALA A 461 31.30 10.50 -19.68
C ALA A 461 30.36 11.71 -19.86
N GLU A 462 29.39 11.68 -20.76
CA GLU A 462 28.49 12.83 -21.03
C GLU A 462 27.08 12.69 -20.42
N HIS A 463 26.66 11.50 -19.98
CA HIS A 463 25.32 11.27 -19.42
C HIS A 463 25.29 11.30 -17.89
N GLU A 464 25.79 12.40 -17.31
CA GLU A 464 25.98 12.54 -15.87
C GLU A 464 24.67 12.73 -15.06
N HIS A 465 23.47 12.81 -15.66
CA HIS A 465 22.26 13.28 -14.93
C HIS A 465 20.96 12.45 -15.06
N GLU A 466 20.93 11.28 -15.71
CA GLU A 466 19.65 10.58 -15.98
C GLU A 466 19.34 9.35 -15.13
N VAL A 467 20.21 8.98 -14.17
CA VAL A 467 20.05 7.73 -13.38
C VAL A 467 19.08 7.87 -12.19
N THR A 468 18.37 8.99 -12.05
CA THR A 468 17.60 9.29 -10.81
C THR A 468 16.15 8.81 -10.74
N ASP A 469 15.58 8.20 -11.79
CA ASP A 469 14.12 7.94 -11.86
C ASP A 469 13.68 6.46 -11.70
N GLY A 470 14.53 5.57 -11.18
CA GLY A 470 14.19 4.16 -10.89
C GLY A 470 14.58 3.72 -9.47
N ARG A 471 14.15 4.46 -8.43
CA ARG A 471 14.83 4.53 -7.13
C ARG A 471 14.83 3.33 -6.18
N PHE A 472 14.21 2.16 -6.46
CA PHE A 472 14.28 1.04 -5.49
C PHE A 472 14.51 -0.38 -6.02
N ASP A 473 14.49 -0.65 -7.33
CA ASP A 473 14.69 -2.03 -7.83
C ASP A 473 16.13 -2.35 -8.27
N ASN A 474 17.06 -1.39 -8.26
CA ASN A 474 18.42 -1.60 -8.79
C ASN A 474 19.56 -1.01 -7.94
N THR A 475 19.44 -0.98 -6.61
CA THR A 475 20.56 -0.49 -5.77
C THR A 475 21.84 -1.34 -5.88
N GLY A 476 21.72 -2.65 -6.09
CA GLY A 476 22.87 -3.53 -6.35
C GLY A 476 23.51 -3.30 -7.73
N ARG A 477 22.70 -3.06 -8.77
CA ARG A 477 23.17 -2.75 -10.12
C ARG A 477 23.87 -1.40 -10.17
N ALA A 478 23.35 -0.40 -9.44
CA ALA A 478 24.00 0.90 -9.28
C ALA A 478 25.38 0.79 -8.57
N ASP A 479 25.48 -0.03 -7.52
CA ASP A 479 26.75 -0.27 -6.83
C ASP A 479 27.76 -1.06 -7.69
N LEU A 480 27.31 -2.04 -8.50
CA LEU A 480 28.19 -2.72 -9.46
C LEU A 480 28.64 -1.81 -10.61
N ALA A 481 27.77 -0.94 -11.12
CA ALA A 481 28.14 0.05 -12.14
C ALA A 481 29.16 1.08 -11.61
N LEU A 482 29.05 1.47 -10.34
CA LEU A 482 30.08 2.28 -9.70
C LEU A 482 31.41 1.54 -9.59
N ALA A 483 31.39 0.23 -9.32
CA ALA A 483 32.58 -0.59 -9.26
C ALA A 483 33.28 -0.67 -10.63
N THR A 484 32.56 -0.98 -11.72
CA THR A 484 33.13 -1.08 -13.07
C THR A 484 33.74 0.23 -13.56
N ARG A 485 33.08 1.37 -13.34
CA ARG A 485 33.63 2.70 -13.66
C ARG A 485 34.91 2.99 -12.88
N SER A 486 34.94 2.66 -11.59
CA SER A 486 36.13 2.86 -10.74
C SER A 486 37.29 1.97 -11.17
N MET A 487 37.02 0.73 -11.61
CA MET A 487 38.03 -0.17 -12.20
C MET A 487 38.57 0.35 -13.53
N SER A 488 37.71 0.94 -14.37
CA SER A 488 38.13 1.58 -15.63
C SER A 488 39.11 2.71 -15.35
N ARG A 489 38.75 3.60 -14.41
CA ARG A 489 39.62 4.70 -13.97
C ARG A 489 40.94 4.20 -13.41
N ALA A 490 40.93 3.13 -12.60
CA ALA A 490 42.14 2.52 -12.07
C ALA A 490 43.05 1.99 -13.19
N ALA A 491 42.51 1.28 -14.20
CA ALA A 491 43.30 0.76 -15.32
C ALA A 491 43.96 1.87 -16.16
N THR A 492 43.24 2.98 -16.40
CA THR A 492 43.81 4.16 -17.07
C THR A 492 44.94 4.77 -16.24
N GLN A 493 44.72 4.99 -14.93
CA GLN A 493 45.72 5.56 -14.02
C GLN A 493 46.97 4.69 -13.89
N LEU A 494 46.82 3.36 -13.90
CA LEU A 494 47.94 2.41 -13.94
C LEU A 494 48.72 2.53 -15.26
N THR A 495 48.03 2.70 -16.39
CA THR A 495 48.66 2.89 -17.71
C THR A 495 49.40 4.22 -17.80
N GLU A 496 48.89 5.27 -17.14
CA GLU A 496 49.54 6.59 -17.03
C GLU A 496 50.70 6.62 -16.01
N GLY A 497 50.86 5.55 -15.21
CA GLY A 497 51.90 5.45 -14.18
C GLY A 497 51.58 6.17 -12.86
N ASP A 498 50.35 6.63 -12.65
CA ASP A 498 49.90 7.23 -11.38
C ASP A 498 49.37 6.15 -10.43
N LEU A 499 50.31 5.46 -9.77
CA LEU A 499 50.01 4.36 -8.86
C LEU A 499 49.16 4.78 -7.65
N LYS A 500 49.28 6.03 -7.18
CA LYS A 500 48.54 6.50 -6.00
C LYS A 500 47.07 6.77 -6.34
N ALA A 501 46.82 7.39 -7.49
CA ALA A 501 45.47 7.60 -7.97
C ALA A 501 44.80 6.27 -8.33
N ALA A 502 45.54 5.36 -8.97
CA ALA A 502 45.08 4.00 -9.26
C ALA A 502 44.60 3.27 -7.99
N LEU A 503 45.44 3.20 -6.95
CA LEU A 503 45.10 2.52 -5.69
C LEU A 503 43.85 3.09 -5.02
N ALA A 504 43.63 4.42 -5.11
CA ALA A 504 42.42 5.04 -4.59
C ALA A 504 41.17 4.56 -5.34
N SER A 505 41.23 4.53 -6.67
CA SER A 505 40.14 4.05 -7.54
C SER A 505 39.87 2.55 -7.34
N GLU A 506 40.91 1.73 -7.19
CA GLU A 506 40.79 0.28 -6.93
C GLU A 506 40.05 0.00 -5.60
N ARG A 507 40.33 0.80 -4.55
CA ARG A 507 39.66 0.66 -3.24
C ARG A 507 38.19 1.09 -3.29
N VAL A 508 37.87 2.12 -4.06
CA VAL A 508 36.47 2.51 -4.31
C VAL A 508 35.73 1.40 -5.03
N ALA A 509 36.36 0.77 -6.04
CA ALA A 509 35.78 -0.37 -6.74
C ALA A 509 35.49 -1.55 -5.79
N LEU A 510 36.45 -1.92 -4.92
CA LEU A 510 36.27 -2.99 -3.95
C LEU A 510 35.10 -2.71 -2.99
N ALA A 511 35.02 -1.49 -2.45
CA ALA A 511 33.95 -1.11 -1.52
C ALA A 511 32.56 -1.10 -2.17
N ALA A 512 32.45 -0.68 -3.43
CA ALA A 512 31.22 -0.73 -4.20
C ALA A 512 30.80 -2.18 -4.50
N MET A 513 31.76 -3.03 -4.88
CA MET A 513 31.53 -4.46 -5.11
C MET A 513 31.05 -5.19 -3.85
N GLN A 514 31.71 -4.95 -2.70
CA GLN A 514 31.30 -5.54 -1.43
C GLN A 514 29.89 -5.11 -1.02
N ARG A 515 29.49 -3.86 -1.28
CA ARG A 515 28.12 -3.38 -1.01
C ARG A 515 27.10 -4.05 -1.92
N ALA A 516 27.42 -4.26 -3.20
CA ALA A 516 26.55 -4.96 -4.12
C ALA A 516 26.36 -6.45 -3.76
N LEU A 517 27.46 -7.15 -3.45
CA LEU A 517 27.45 -8.60 -3.20
C LEU A 517 26.95 -8.98 -1.81
N SER A 518 27.26 -8.18 -0.77
CA SER A 518 26.78 -8.44 0.60
C SER A 518 25.25 -8.31 0.75
N ARG A 519 24.58 -7.60 -0.15
CA ARG A 519 23.13 -7.37 -0.08
C ARG A 519 22.27 -8.52 -0.62
N ARG A 520 22.85 -9.45 -1.40
CA ARG A 520 22.19 -10.72 -1.77
C ARG A 520 22.20 -11.76 -0.63
N ARG A 521 22.82 -11.44 0.52
CA ARG A 521 22.97 -12.33 1.68
C ARG A 521 22.03 -11.94 2.83
N PHE A 522 20.73 -12.10 2.62
CA PHE A 522 19.71 -12.23 3.67
C PHE A 522 18.78 -13.35 3.20
N ILE A 523 18.88 -14.61 3.62
CA ILE A 523 18.76 -15.15 4.97
C ILE A 523 19.37 -16.57 4.95
N LEU A 524 20.46 -16.78 5.66
CA LEU A 524 20.64 -18.03 6.41
C LEU A 524 21.02 -17.65 7.83
N ARG A 525 20.03 -17.78 8.71
CA ARG A 525 20.19 -17.75 10.16
C ARG A 525 21.07 -18.93 10.57
N THR A 526 22.38 -18.72 10.63
CA THR A 526 23.09 -19.25 11.78
C THR A 526 22.99 -18.19 12.86
N ARG A 527 22.50 -18.59 14.03
CA ARG A 527 22.44 -17.74 15.22
C ARG A 527 23.77 -17.02 15.34
N THR A 528 23.75 -15.69 15.33
CA THR A 528 24.81 -14.94 16.00
C THR A 528 24.82 -15.44 17.43
N GLU A 529 25.76 -16.31 17.77
CA GLU A 529 26.26 -16.30 19.13
C GLU A 529 26.60 -14.83 19.39
N ARG A 530 25.86 -14.22 20.32
CA ARG A 530 26.08 -12.84 20.70
C ARG A 530 27.55 -12.77 21.06
N ASN A 531 28.34 -12.10 20.22
CA ASN A 531 29.72 -11.79 20.53
C ASN A 531 29.66 -11.09 21.89
N ARG A 532 30.10 -11.79 22.94
CA ARG A 532 29.93 -11.34 24.31
C ARG A 532 30.75 -10.05 24.40
N ILE A 533 30.06 -8.92 24.56
CA ILE A 533 30.70 -7.60 24.63
C ILE A 533 31.83 -7.72 25.64
N ASP A 534 33.07 -7.55 25.18
CA ASP A 534 34.23 -7.52 26.05
C ASP A 534 34.12 -6.27 26.92
N THR A 535 33.60 -6.46 28.13
CA THR A 535 33.39 -5.38 29.09
C THR A 535 34.70 -4.73 29.52
N ALA A 536 35.84 -5.41 29.34
CA ALA A 536 37.15 -4.86 29.69
C ALA A 536 37.62 -3.80 28.68
N ARG A 537 37.16 -3.85 27.42
CA ARG A 537 37.54 -2.88 26.36
C ARG A 537 36.50 -1.78 26.13
N ARG A 538 35.37 -1.84 26.83
CA ARG A 538 34.29 -0.87 26.70
C ARG A 538 34.77 0.48 27.28
N LEU A 539 34.62 1.56 26.50
CA LEU A 539 34.97 2.95 26.87
C LEU A 539 36.47 3.30 26.95
N GLN A 540 37.36 2.45 26.44
CA GLN A 540 38.82 2.72 26.46
C GLN A 540 39.37 3.41 25.20
N GLY A 541 38.50 3.77 24.25
CA GLY A 541 38.90 4.51 23.04
C GLY A 541 39.05 6.02 23.31
N LYS A 542 39.91 6.70 22.54
CA LYS A 542 40.00 8.17 22.56
C LYS A 542 38.67 8.77 22.08
N LEU A 543 37.98 9.48 22.97
CA LEU A 543 36.68 10.11 22.71
C LEU A 543 36.79 11.53 22.08
N ALA A 544 38.00 11.97 21.74
CA ALA A 544 38.29 13.36 21.37
C ALA A 544 37.54 13.84 20.11
N ASP A 545 37.16 12.92 19.21
CA ASP A 545 36.51 13.26 17.93
C ASP A 545 35.05 12.77 17.83
N LEU A 546 34.48 12.24 18.92
CA LEU A 546 33.06 11.84 18.95
C LEU A 546 32.18 13.08 19.14
N GLY A 547 31.91 13.79 18.05
CA GLY A 547 30.85 14.80 18.00
C GLY A 547 29.51 14.18 18.38
N GLN A 548 28.69 14.90 19.14
CA GLN A 548 27.31 14.52 19.39
C GLN A 548 26.59 14.50 18.03
N GLY A 549 26.42 13.30 17.46
CA GLY A 549 25.63 13.11 16.26
C GLY A 549 24.19 13.50 16.55
N THR A 550 23.83 14.74 16.30
CA THR A 550 22.44 15.17 16.22
C THR A 550 21.89 14.57 14.95
N ARG A 551 21.09 13.49 15.07
CA ARG A 551 20.21 13.11 13.98
C ARG A 551 19.23 14.26 13.79
N SER A 552 19.34 14.99 12.68
CA SER A 552 18.28 15.87 12.23
C SER A 552 17.05 15.00 11.99
N VAL A 553 16.07 15.11 12.88
CA VAL A 553 14.74 14.57 12.59
C VAL A 553 14.14 15.56 11.60
N GLU A 554 14.10 15.19 10.31
CA GLU A 554 13.30 15.95 9.37
C GLU A 554 11.86 16.00 9.90
N PRO A 555 11.22 17.19 9.92
CA PRO A 555 9.82 17.26 10.27
C PRO A 555 9.05 16.37 9.31
N ALA A 556 8.20 15.49 9.84
CA ALA A 556 7.33 14.66 9.02
C ALA A 556 6.49 15.57 8.13
N GLU A 557 6.56 15.37 6.81
CA GLU A 557 5.68 16.06 5.87
C GLU A 557 4.22 15.82 6.29
N THR A 558 3.45 16.90 6.41
CA THR A 558 2.04 16.81 6.77
C THR A 558 1.31 16.05 5.66
N SER A 559 0.62 14.97 6.02
CA SER A 559 -0.22 14.23 5.08
C SER A 559 -1.21 15.18 4.40
N THR A 560 -1.27 15.16 3.07
CA THR A 560 -2.20 15.95 2.26
C THR A 560 -3.66 15.68 2.64
N LEU A 561 -3.96 14.46 3.09
CA LEU A 561 -5.28 14.08 3.61
C LEU A 561 -5.63 14.82 4.90
N VAL A 562 -4.67 15.00 5.81
CA VAL A 562 -4.90 15.74 7.07
C VAL A 562 -5.23 17.21 6.79
N GLU A 563 -4.54 17.81 5.83
CA GLU A 563 -4.83 19.18 5.40
C GLU A 563 -6.21 19.31 4.75
N ALA A 564 -6.57 18.36 3.87
CA ALA A 564 -7.88 18.32 3.22
C ALA A 564 -9.02 18.12 4.22
N VAL A 565 -8.87 17.20 5.18
CA VAL A 565 -9.85 16.95 6.24
C VAL A 565 -10.01 18.18 7.14
N ARG A 566 -8.92 18.87 7.49
CA ARG A 566 -8.99 20.11 8.27
C ARG A 566 -9.72 21.22 7.53
N ALA A 567 -9.43 21.40 6.24
CA ALA A 567 -10.13 22.37 5.40
C ALA A 567 -11.63 22.04 5.28
N ALA A 568 -11.98 20.75 5.14
CA ALA A 568 -13.38 20.30 5.10
C ALA A 568 -14.11 20.49 6.43
N LEU A 569 -13.45 20.27 7.57
CA LEU A 569 -14.02 20.56 8.88
C LEU A 569 -14.31 22.05 9.05
N LEU A 570 -13.38 22.93 8.64
CA LEU A 570 -13.59 24.38 8.67
C LEU A 570 -14.80 24.78 7.81
N ALA A 571 -14.86 24.25 6.58
CA ALA A 571 -15.97 24.45 5.67
C ALA A 571 -17.32 24.07 6.29
N VAL A 572 -17.42 22.86 6.85
CA VAL A 572 -18.65 22.38 7.50
C VAL A 572 -19.02 23.24 8.71
N THR A 573 -18.04 23.66 9.52
CA THR A 573 -18.32 24.54 10.67
C THR A 573 -18.83 25.91 10.25
N ASP A 574 -18.26 26.51 9.20
CA ASP A 574 -18.69 27.81 8.70
C ASP A 574 -20.12 27.75 8.17
N VAL A 575 -20.44 26.73 7.36
CA VAL A 575 -21.81 26.55 6.84
C VAL A 575 -22.80 26.22 7.97
N SER A 576 -22.40 25.41 8.96
CA SER A 576 -23.28 25.04 10.08
C SER A 576 -23.69 26.22 10.97
N ARG A 577 -22.87 27.27 11.01
CA ARG A 577 -23.11 28.49 11.78
C ARG A 577 -24.04 29.49 11.08
N ALA A 578 -24.19 29.36 9.77
CA ALA A 578 -25.01 30.28 8.98
C ALA A 578 -26.51 30.09 9.29
N THR A 579 -27.20 31.18 9.60
CA THR A 579 -28.66 31.20 9.79
C THR A 579 -29.41 30.99 8.48
N THR A 580 -28.87 31.54 7.39
CA THR A 580 -29.37 31.43 6.02
C THR A 580 -28.30 30.82 5.12
N LEU A 581 -28.66 29.74 4.41
CA LEU A 581 -27.77 29.08 3.47
C LEU A 581 -27.89 29.76 2.10
N THR A 582 -26.75 30.02 1.47
CA THR A 582 -26.65 30.73 0.18
C THR A 582 -25.84 29.90 -0.82
N ALA A 583 -25.86 30.26 -2.10
CA ALA A 583 -25.08 29.60 -3.15
C ALA A 583 -23.57 29.54 -2.81
N ALA A 584 -23.01 30.59 -2.22
CA ALA A 584 -21.62 30.61 -1.77
C ALA A 584 -21.29 29.50 -0.75
N HIS A 585 -22.25 29.10 0.09
CA HIS A 585 -22.06 28.00 1.02
C HIS A 585 -22.07 26.64 0.28
N ALA A 586 -22.88 26.49 -0.78
CA ALA A 586 -22.88 25.30 -1.62
C ALA A 586 -21.54 25.13 -2.37
N ASP A 587 -20.96 26.23 -2.86
CA ASP A 587 -19.65 26.23 -3.51
C ASP A 587 -18.54 25.85 -2.52
N LEU A 588 -18.59 26.37 -1.30
CA LEU A 588 -17.63 26.08 -0.24
C LEU A 588 -17.61 24.58 0.09
N LEU A 589 -18.78 23.95 0.24
CA LEU A 589 -18.91 22.51 0.49
C LEU A 589 -18.45 21.67 -0.70
N SER A 590 -18.78 22.09 -1.93
CA SER A 590 -18.34 21.40 -3.15
C SER A 590 -16.82 21.45 -3.30
N ASN A 591 -16.19 22.59 -2.98
CA ASN A 591 -14.74 22.71 -3.01
C ASN A 591 -14.05 21.87 -1.92
N ALA A 592 -14.67 21.78 -0.73
CA ALA A 592 -14.19 20.88 0.33
C ALA A 592 -14.26 19.41 -0.09
N ALA A 593 -15.36 18.99 -0.72
CA ALA A 593 -15.52 17.64 -1.25
C ALA A 593 -14.49 17.32 -2.35
N ALA A 594 -14.25 18.25 -3.27
CA ALA A 594 -13.24 18.09 -4.32
C ALA A 594 -11.83 17.91 -3.75
N ARG A 595 -11.44 18.72 -2.76
CA ARG A 595 -10.12 18.60 -2.09
C ARG A 595 -9.93 17.26 -1.38
N LEU A 596 -10.99 16.74 -0.75
CA LEU A 596 -10.96 15.41 -0.14
C LEU A 596 -10.73 14.30 -1.16
N LEU A 597 -11.42 14.37 -2.31
CA LEU A 597 -11.26 13.39 -3.41
C LEU A 597 -9.87 13.44 -4.05
N VAL A 598 -9.24 14.61 -4.11
CA VAL A 598 -7.84 14.73 -4.57
C VAL A 598 -6.87 14.11 -3.56
N ALA A 599 -7.12 14.29 -2.26
CA ALA A 599 -6.21 13.82 -1.22
C ALA A 599 -6.28 12.31 -0.97
N ASP A 600 -7.48 11.73 -0.97
CA ASP A 600 -7.68 10.27 -0.87
C ASP A 600 -8.96 9.84 -1.60
N GLY A 601 -8.91 9.90 -2.93
CA GLY A 601 -10.01 9.47 -3.79
C GLY A 601 -10.27 7.96 -3.78
N ARG A 602 -9.42 7.16 -3.11
CA ARG A 602 -9.51 5.68 -3.03
C ARG A 602 -10.18 5.22 -1.73
N GLY A 603 -9.98 5.92 -0.63
CA GLY A 603 -10.59 5.64 0.67
C GLY A 603 -12.12 5.68 0.65
N ALA A 604 -12.77 4.55 0.96
CA ALA A 604 -14.23 4.49 1.09
C ALA A 604 -14.82 5.51 2.09
N PRO A 605 -14.18 5.80 3.25
CA PRO A 605 -14.68 6.82 4.17
C PRO A 605 -14.63 8.24 3.59
N VAL A 606 -13.58 8.57 2.85
CA VAL A 606 -13.37 9.91 2.27
C VAL A 606 -14.37 10.18 1.15
N VAL A 607 -14.65 9.18 0.32
CA VAL A 607 -15.66 9.30 -0.74
C VAL A 607 -17.08 9.43 -0.19
N ASP A 608 -17.44 8.68 0.86
CA ASP A 608 -18.76 8.84 1.51
C ASP A 608 -18.90 10.20 2.22
N ILE A 609 -17.80 10.78 2.71
CA ILE A 609 -17.82 12.17 3.19
C ILE A 609 -18.04 13.15 2.04
N ALA A 610 -17.27 13.01 0.95
CA ALA A 610 -17.37 13.89 -0.21
C ALA A 610 -18.77 13.84 -0.84
N SER A 611 -19.39 12.65 -0.96
CA SER A 611 -20.75 12.51 -1.47
C SER A 611 -21.79 13.20 -0.59
N ARG A 612 -21.65 13.13 0.75
CA ARG A 612 -22.54 13.84 1.70
C ARG A 612 -22.38 15.36 1.63
N LEU A 613 -21.15 15.84 1.44
CA LEU A 613 -20.89 17.27 1.23
C LEU A 613 -21.49 17.76 -0.10
N SER A 614 -21.39 16.97 -1.17
CA SER A 614 -22.07 17.24 -2.45
C SER A 614 -23.59 17.23 -2.30
N ALA A 615 -24.16 16.24 -1.61
CA ALA A 615 -25.61 16.18 -1.35
C ALA A 615 -26.10 17.36 -0.51
N ALA A 616 -25.28 17.84 0.44
CA ALA A 616 -25.57 19.06 1.18
C ALA A 616 -25.56 20.30 0.28
N ALA A 617 -24.56 20.43 -0.61
CA ALA A 617 -24.47 21.53 -1.56
C ALA A 617 -25.66 21.55 -2.53
N GLU A 618 -26.06 20.39 -3.06
CA GLU A 618 -27.24 20.23 -3.92
C GLU A 618 -28.53 20.63 -3.18
N ALA A 619 -28.68 20.19 -1.92
CA ALA A 619 -29.83 20.56 -1.10
C ALA A 619 -29.89 22.07 -0.79
N ILE A 620 -28.74 22.75 -0.62
CA ILE A 620 -28.67 24.21 -0.48
C ILE A 620 -29.15 24.89 -1.77
N ALA A 621 -28.68 24.43 -2.93
CA ALA A 621 -29.08 24.97 -4.23
C ALA A 621 -30.57 24.75 -4.53
N ALA A 622 -31.14 23.65 -4.05
CA ALA A 622 -32.57 23.35 -4.13
C ALA A 622 -33.42 24.08 -3.05
N ALA A 623 -32.83 25.01 -2.28
CA ALA A 623 -33.47 25.72 -1.17
C ALA A 623 -34.05 24.80 -0.06
N ASN A 624 -33.56 23.57 0.05
CA ASN A 624 -33.99 22.59 1.06
C ASN A 624 -33.02 22.59 2.25
N ALA A 625 -33.18 23.59 3.12
CA ALA A 625 -32.29 23.80 4.27
C ALA A 625 -32.29 22.65 5.29
N GLU A 626 -33.39 21.91 5.41
CA GLU A 626 -33.45 20.77 6.34
C GLU A 626 -32.63 19.59 5.84
N SER A 627 -32.78 19.23 4.56
CA SER A 627 -31.99 18.18 3.93
C SER A 627 -30.50 18.53 3.93
N ALA A 628 -30.16 19.79 3.63
CA ALA A 628 -28.78 20.28 3.68
C ALA A 628 -28.16 20.10 5.07
N ARG A 629 -28.87 20.49 6.14
CA ARG A 629 -28.38 20.36 7.52
C ARG A 629 -28.22 18.90 7.96
N ARG A 630 -29.11 18.01 7.52
CA ARG A 630 -28.98 16.56 7.78
C ARG A 630 -27.72 15.98 7.14
N SER A 631 -27.51 16.24 5.84
CA SER A 631 -26.32 15.78 5.12
C SER A 631 -25.02 16.37 5.69
N LEU A 632 -25.03 17.64 6.12
CA LEU A 632 -23.91 18.29 6.81
C LEU A 632 -23.59 17.63 8.16
N GLY A 633 -24.61 17.31 8.96
CA GLY A 633 -24.42 16.64 10.24
C GLY A 633 -23.78 15.26 10.08
N ASP A 634 -24.23 14.49 9.09
CA ASP A 634 -23.64 13.19 8.76
C ASP A 634 -22.20 13.31 8.27
N ALA A 635 -21.91 14.30 7.42
CA ALA A 635 -20.55 14.58 6.94
C ALA A 635 -19.62 14.97 8.11
N ALA A 636 -20.08 15.82 9.04
CA ALA A 636 -19.31 16.25 10.21
C ALA A 636 -18.92 15.08 11.13
N ALA A 637 -19.86 14.18 11.40
CA ALA A 637 -19.62 13.00 12.24
C ALA A 637 -18.59 12.05 11.63
N ARG A 638 -18.57 11.93 10.30
CA ARG A 638 -17.63 11.07 9.57
C ARG A 638 -16.27 11.71 9.39
N LEU A 639 -16.23 13.01 9.12
CA LEU A 639 -14.99 13.80 9.08
C LEU A 639 -14.24 13.73 10.40
N THR A 640 -14.94 13.83 11.53
CA THR A 640 -14.31 13.70 12.86
C THR A 640 -13.76 12.30 13.12
N ALA A 641 -14.43 11.25 12.64
CA ALA A 641 -13.91 9.88 12.72
C ALA A 641 -12.63 9.70 11.90
N VAL A 642 -12.62 10.14 10.63
CA VAL A 642 -11.43 10.07 9.76
C VAL A 642 -10.29 10.92 10.31
N ALA A 643 -10.57 12.15 10.75
CA ALA A 643 -9.58 13.03 11.37
C ALA A 643 -8.94 12.36 12.60
N SER A 644 -9.75 11.73 13.45
CA SER A 644 -9.25 11.07 14.67
C SER A 644 -8.38 9.85 14.36
N ALA A 645 -8.69 9.09 13.30
CA ALA A 645 -7.90 7.93 12.89
C ALA A 645 -6.54 8.36 12.33
N GLU A 646 -6.50 9.37 11.46
CA GLU A 646 -5.27 9.92 10.88
C GLU A 646 -4.40 10.61 11.94
N LEU A 647 -5.00 11.37 12.87
CA LEU A 647 -4.28 12.00 13.98
C LEU A 647 -3.77 11.01 15.03
N ALA A 648 -4.43 9.85 15.20
CA ALA A 648 -3.97 8.79 16.09
C ALA A 648 -2.72 8.06 15.55
N ALA A 649 -2.48 8.13 14.24
CA ALA A 649 -1.28 7.61 13.59
C ALA A 649 -0.08 8.57 13.70
N ALA A 650 -0.28 9.81 14.19
CA ALA A 650 0.84 10.67 14.56
C ALA A 650 1.70 9.92 15.59
N PRO A 651 3.01 9.78 15.36
CA PRO A 651 3.85 8.96 16.22
C PRO A 651 3.69 9.45 17.65
N LEU A 652 3.22 8.56 18.54
CA LEU A 652 3.35 8.72 19.99
C LEU A 652 4.75 9.26 20.22
N ALA A 653 4.83 10.53 20.64
CA ALA A 653 6.05 11.31 20.68
C ALA A 653 7.20 10.40 21.10
N VAL A 654 8.13 10.13 20.17
CA VAL A 654 9.27 9.24 20.42
C VAL A 654 9.83 9.66 21.78
N PRO A 655 9.86 8.77 22.79
CA PRO A 655 10.16 9.18 24.15
C PRO A 655 11.51 9.87 24.11
N ASN A 656 11.50 11.18 24.36
CA ASN A 656 12.69 12.00 24.32
C ASN A 656 13.74 11.29 25.17
N ALA A 657 14.83 10.83 24.55
CA ALA A 657 15.84 9.99 25.21
C ALA A 657 16.39 10.68 26.47
N THR A 658 16.39 12.01 26.48
CA THR A 658 16.72 12.85 27.62
C THR A 658 15.70 12.71 28.77
N ARG A 659 14.40 12.72 28.45
CA ARG A 659 13.32 12.50 29.43
C ARG A 659 13.33 11.06 29.96
N ALA A 660 13.59 10.07 29.11
CA ALA A 660 13.72 8.67 29.52
C ALA A 660 14.93 8.46 30.44
N ARG A 661 16.08 9.11 30.16
CA ARG A 661 17.25 9.11 31.04
C ARG A 661 16.98 9.83 32.37
N LEU A 662 16.28 10.96 32.35
CA LEU A 662 15.92 11.69 33.57
C LEU A 662 14.95 10.87 34.45
N LEU A 663 13.97 10.21 33.85
CA LEU A 663 13.05 9.33 34.58
C LEU A 663 13.77 8.08 35.13
N GLY A 664 14.71 7.51 34.37
CA GLY A 664 15.56 6.41 34.84
C GLY A 664 16.45 6.85 36.02
N ALA A 665 17.16 7.98 35.88
CA ALA A 665 18.00 8.54 36.93
C ALA A 665 17.20 8.91 38.18
N LEU A 666 15.97 9.43 38.02
CA LEU A 666 15.06 9.71 39.13
C LEU A 666 14.57 8.41 39.79
N ALA A 667 14.21 7.40 39.01
CA ALA A 667 13.79 6.10 39.54
C ALA A 667 14.93 5.34 40.24
N ASP A 668 16.18 5.55 39.82
CA ASP A 668 17.36 4.99 40.45
C ASP A 668 17.75 5.79 41.71
N ALA A 669 17.59 7.11 41.71
CA ALA A 669 17.76 7.96 42.89
C ALA A 669 16.70 7.70 43.97
N LEU A 670 15.45 7.44 43.58
CA LEU A 670 14.39 7.03 44.49
C LEU A 670 14.62 5.62 45.05
N ARG A 671 15.25 4.73 44.27
CA ARG A 671 15.66 3.39 44.74
C ARG A 671 16.89 3.44 45.65
N SER A 672 17.83 4.35 45.43
CA SER A 672 19.00 4.54 46.30
C SER A 672 18.70 5.34 47.57
N GLY A 673 17.64 6.14 47.58
CA GLY A 673 17.15 6.89 48.74
C GLY A 673 16.18 6.11 49.65
N GLY A 674 15.76 4.91 49.27
CA GLY A 674 14.78 4.09 50.01
C GLY A 674 15.41 3.15 51.02
N GLY A 675 16.12 3.71 52.00
CA GLY A 675 16.75 3.00 53.10
C GLY A 675 17.12 3.94 54.24
N ARG A 676 16.20 4.83 54.63
CA ARG A 676 16.13 5.47 55.94
C ARG A 676 14.68 5.78 56.30
#